data_AF-A0A7J4GT27-F1
#
_entry.id   AF-A0A7J4GT27-F1
#
_cell.length_a   1.000
_cell.length_b   1.000
_cell.length_c   1.000
_cell.angle_alpha   90.00
_cell.angle_beta   90.00
_cell.angle_gamma   90.00
#
_symmetry.space_group_name_H-M   'P 1'
#
loop_
_entity.id
_entity.type
_entity.pdbx_description
1 polymer ?
#
loop_
_entity_poly.entity_id
_entity_poly.type
_entity_poly.pdbx_seq_one_letter_code
_entity_poly.pdbx_strand_id
1 'polypeptide(L)'
;MKGEHLVDELSSNTVVQLKVMCKEHGLSTAGKKAEIISRLDEFLNEESLSMDDEADAVPLPEIEEEEILIAEFLEADLIEEELPHKIASISSPNTLMDQIKQPKVAAVLITLLLATGGWYWYVSNQLEPFTADDLRYGDSIEYSILNGDLDVTDGFIDLVMDNLDSEDDVCRLHLQFEGEGSSSVTEGGSNELEFEFDNDLLGAVRAKGSMGLDWLTVEKKLTHNFDKMTISRHLSNTITDCSSFAEGADAQMSLQTTTWTEISEQEIIATKADWSLNVKNDNYQGSTMSFGVGGLLGSLESAAPGVLMVFSPVEIREVIGTSLIETGVTGTSMGWEWRVIGPDMAGDEPAWKIALEHKEIRDNCLGHARVTMWVVADSPWAISQNVDVKITGKDGDRSSCGAATQILGDMILPKGTLTLKLDIFKHDLNRGTKLLDMGVGYDSLPSAGHHTPTSKQLQDWGDNELHLPDQSSLRQYPLEVAASCIPFLSEAVAARAALDDDGYIWRAIDNRSSTKTTWNISWVNSDPNSGWVKLDISGSPSSENCTYIGHGSHNNNGAHNRNEIPPALNISMMEDDLTDRARFPVLSGSDGFFTSTGQYQPETRIGHLVVTPNGDYSDWINRFKTGDTGATTLDLSRNWNSDGWSNTLTLAMDATSGQVIGWNLYQSK
;
A
#
# COMPACT_ATOMS: atom_id res chain seq x y z
N MET A 1 27.81 -22.27 23.34
CA MET A 1 28.18 -21.95 21.95
C MET A 1 26.99 -21.83 21.00
N LYS A 2 25.83 -22.49 21.21
CA LYS A 2 24.65 -22.32 20.35
C LYS A 2 23.87 -21.00 20.58
N GLY A 3 23.73 -20.54 21.83
CA GLY A 3 23.00 -19.30 22.15
C GLY A 3 23.68 -18.00 21.71
N GLU A 4 25.02 -17.92 21.75
CA GLU A 4 25.74 -16.72 21.27
C GLU A 4 25.59 -16.53 19.74
N HIS A 5 25.49 -17.61 18.96
CA HIS A 5 25.33 -17.53 17.50
C HIS A 5 23.92 -17.06 17.10
N LEU A 6 22.88 -17.44 17.85
CA LEU A 6 21.49 -17.04 17.59
C LEU A 6 21.26 -15.55 17.91
N VAL A 7 21.85 -15.05 19.00
CA VAL A 7 21.75 -13.63 19.36
C VAL A 7 22.45 -12.75 18.31
N ASP A 8 23.60 -13.18 17.78
CA ASP A 8 24.30 -12.46 16.71
C ASP A 8 23.49 -12.45 15.41
N GLU A 9 22.86 -13.58 15.02
CA GLU A 9 21.95 -13.64 13.87
C GLU A 9 20.70 -12.74 14.06
N LEU A 10 20.06 -12.76 15.23
CA LEU A 10 18.93 -11.88 15.54
C LEU A 10 19.34 -10.40 15.59
N SER A 11 20.57 -10.09 16.03
CA SER A 11 21.07 -8.72 16.08
C SER A 11 21.28 -8.09 14.71
N SER A 12 21.55 -8.91 13.69
CA SER A 12 21.75 -8.48 12.29
C SER A 12 20.45 -8.13 11.56
N ASN A 13 19.30 -8.59 12.07
CA ASN A 13 17.99 -8.33 11.49
C ASN A 13 17.47 -6.91 11.84
N THR A 14 16.64 -6.32 10.97
CA THR A 14 15.97 -5.04 11.23
C THR A 14 14.88 -5.21 12.29
N VAL A 15 14.47 -4.11 12.94
CA VAL A 15 13.35 -4.14 13.91
C VAL A 15 12.07 -4.66 13.25
N VAL A 16 11.86 -4.34 11.97
CA VAL A 16 10.72 -4.85 11.19
C VAL A 16 10.80 -6.37 11.03
N GLN A 17 11.94 -6.91 10.62
CA GLN A 17 12.16 -8.35 10.50
C GLN A 17 11.98 -9.06 11.84
N LEU A 18 12.49 -8.47 12.93
CA LEU A 18 12.33 -9.00 14.29
C LEU A 18 10.86 -8.96 14.75
N LYS A 19 10.12 -7.91 14.43
CA LYS A 19 8.67 -7.84 14.73
C LYS A 19 7.86 -8.82 13.90
N VAL A 20 8.24 -9.07 12.64
CA VAL A 20 7.63 -10.10 11.79
C VAL A 20 7.88 -11.49 12.40
N MET A 21 9.10 -11.81 12.80
CA MET A 21 9.40 -13.07 13.49
C MET A 21 8.61 -13.20 14.81
N CYS A 22 8.49 -12.13 15.60
CA CYS A 22 7.62 -12.16 16.79
C CYS A 22 6.15 -12.43 16.42
N LYS A 23 5.65 -11.82 15.35
CA LYS A 23 4.28 -12.00 14.86
C LYS A 23 4.01 -13.42 14.39
N GLU A 24 4.96 -14.05 13.70
CA GLU A 24 4.87 -15.44 13.24
C GLU A 24 4.81 -16.43 14.41
N HIS A 25 5.49 -16.14 15.52
CA HIS A 25 5.53 -16.98 16.72
C HIS A 25 4.54 -16.57 17.82
N GLY A 26 3.60 -15.65 17.54
CA GLY A 26 2.59 -15.20 18.51
C GLY A 26 3.15 -14.41 19.71
N LEU A 27 4.36 -13.86 19.57
CA LEU A 27 5.03 -13.05 20.60
C LEU A 27 4.69 -11.57 20.42
N SER A 28 4.70 -10.83 21.53
CA SER A 28 4.51 -9.37 21.50
C SER A 28 5.58 -8.71 20.61
N THR A 29 5.19 -7.71 19.82
CA THR A 29 6.09 -6.92 18.94
C THR A 29 6.51 -5.59 19.58
N ALA A 30 6.03 -5.31 20.79
CA ALA A 30 6.31 -4.06 21.50
C ALA A 30 7.70 -4.09 22.17
N GLY A 31 8.36 -2.93 22.16
CA GLY A 31 9.65 -2.70 22.82
C GLY A 31 10.76 -2.26 21.87
N LYS A 32 11.93 -1.97 22.46
CA LYS A 32 13.15 -1.64 21.71
C LYS A 32 13.74 -2.91 21.07
N LYS A 33 14.58 -2.75 20.04
CA LYS A 33 15.24 -3.87 19.32
C LYS A 33 15.82 -4.93 20.27
N ALA A 34 16.52 -4.51 21.31
CA ALA A 34 17.13 -5.42 22.29
C ALA A 34 16.11 -6.25 23.09
N GLU A 35 14.94 -5.68 23.39
CA GLU A 35 13.86 -6.38 24.10
C GLU A 35 13.17 -7.41 23.19
N ILE A 36 13.03 -7.08 21.90
CA ILE A 36 12.47 -7.99 20.88
C ILE A 36 13.42 -9.16 20.62
N ILE A 37 14.72 -8.88 20.50
CA ILE A 37 15.76 -9.94 20.36
C ILE A 37 15.76 -10.86 21.58
N SER A 38 15.74 -10.31 22.80
CA SER A 38 15.71 -11.12 24.03
C SER A 38 14.48 -12.03 24.09
N ARG A 39 13.33 -11.56 23.62
CA ARG A 39 12.07 -12.32 23.60
C ARG A 39 12.10 -13.45 22.58
N LEU A 40 12.66 -13.20 21.39
CA LEU A 40 12.84 -14.22 20.36
C LEU A 40 13.87 -15.27 20.78
N ASP A 41 14.98 -14.86 21.40
CA ASP A 41 16.00 -15.79 21.90
C ASP A 41 15.44 -16.69 23.01
N GLU A 42 14.64 -16.17 23.94
CA GLU A 42 13.99 -16.96 25.00
C GLU A 42 13.04 -18.00 24.39
N PHE A 43 12.18 -17.60 23.44
CA PHE A 43 11.25 -18.51 22.77
C PHE A 43 11.95 -19.62 21.98
N LEU A 44 12.96 -19.27 21.16
CA LEU A 44 13.68 -20.23 20.33
C LEU A 44 14.50 -21.23 21.17
N ASN A 45 14.98 -20.81 22.35
CA ASN A 45 15.65 -21.71 23.28
C ASN A 45 14.64 -22.63 24.00
N GLU A 46 13.44 -22.18 24.34
CA GLU A 46 12.38 -23.02 24.94
C GLU A 46 11.85 -24.07 23.97
N GLU A 47 11.66 -23.73 22.69
CA GLU A 47 11.20 -24.68 21.67
C GLU A 47 12.21 -25.81 21.45
N SER A 48 13.51 -25.49 21.53
CA SER A 48 14.60 -26.47 21.41
C SER A 48 14.69 -27.47 22.57
N LEU A 49 14.11 -27.16 23.74
CA LEU A 49 14.05 -28.05 24.90
C LEU A 49 12.83 -28.98 24.88
N SER A 50 11.85 -28.74 24.00
CA SER A 50 10.58 -29.48 23.94
C SER A 50 10.58 -30.70 23.01
N MET A 51 11.66 -30.93 22.26
CA MET A 51 11.74 -31.96 21.22
C MET A 51 12.57 -33.22 21.56
N ASP A 52 13.00 -33.42 22.81
CA ASP A 52 13.93 -34.50 23.19
C ASP A 52 13.34 -35.61 24.10
N ASP A 53 12.03 -35.78 24.15
CA ASP A 53 11.38 -36.91 24.84
C ASP A 53 10.56 -37.78 23.87
N GLU A 54 11.22 -38.67 23.13
CA GLU A 54 10.80 -40.08 23.00
C GLU A 54 11.88 -40.90 22.28
N ALA A 55 12.37 -41.92 22.98
CA ALA A 55 13.45 -42.80 22.58
C ALA A 55 12.99 -43.91 21.61
N ASP A 56 13.86 -44.31 20.68
CA ASP A 56 14.29 -45.72 20.68
C ASP A 56 15.72 -45.89 20.14
N ALA A 57 16.48 -46.71 20.85
CA ALA A 57 17.91 -46.93 20.68
C ALA A 57 18.21 -48.11 19.73
N VAL A 58 19.46 -48.20 19.22
CA VAL A 58 20.33 -49.40 19.00
C VAL A 58 21.50 -49.03 18.04
N PRO A 59 22.73 -49.59 18.18
CA PRO A 59 23.96 -48.80 18.43
C PRO A 59 25.19 -48.98 17.49
N LEU A 60 26.14 -48.01 17.61
CA LEU A 60 27.65 -48.01 17.49
C LEU A 60 28.33 -48.57 16.20
N PRO A 61 29.61 -48.21 15.84
CA PRO A 61 30.63 -47.46 16.58
C PRO A 61 31.46 -46.36 15.84
N GLU A 62 32.22 -45.65 16.69
CA GLU A 62 33.46 -44.84 16.59
C GLU A 62 34.31 -44.87 15.29
N ILE A 63 34.93 -43.72 14.96
CA ILE A 63 36.40 -43.51 14.90
C ILE A 63 36.73 -42.00 14.79
N GLU A 64 37.84 -41.65 15.43
CA GLU A 64 38.51 -40.37 15.72
C GLU A 64 39.08 -39.60 14.50
N GLU A 65 39.22 -38.28 14.70
CA GLU A 65 40.34 -37.35 14.41
C GLU A 65 41.12 -37.52 13.06
N GLU A 66 41.45 -36.49 12.27
CA GLU A 66 42.42 -35.43 12.55
C GLU A 66 42.48 -34.40 11.38
N GLU A 67 42.83 -33.17 11.79
CA GLU A 67 43.74 -32.18 11.19
C GLU A 67 43.58 -31.56 9.77
N ILE A 68 43.55 -30.22 9.86
CA ILE A 68 43.83 -29.14 8.93
C ILE A 68 45.25 -29.24 8.35
N LEU A 69 45.46 -28.90 7.07
CA LEU A 69 46.65 -28.14 6.64
C LEU A 69 46.40 -27.32 5.35
N ILE A 70 46.93 -26.09 5.41
CA ILE A 70 47.00 -25.03 4.40
C ILE A 70 48.26 -25.23 3.54
N ALA A 71 48.22 -24.88 2.24
CA ALA A 71 49.34 -24.30 1.47
C ALA A 71 48.80 -23.89 0.07
N GLU A 72 48.91 -22.67 -0.46
CA GLU A 72 50.02 -21.72 -0.69
C GLU A 72 50.26 -21.58 -2.22
N PHE A 73 50.52 -20.33 -2.62
CA PHE A 73 50.57 -19.71 -3.95
C PHE A 73 51.86 -20.00 -4.76
N LEU A 74 51.87 -19.49 -6.00
CA LEU A 74 52.97 -19.20 -6.96
C LEU A 74 53.11 -20.22 -8.11
N GLU A 75 53.48 -19.87 -9.35
CA GLU A 75 53.56 -18.65 -10.17
C GLU A 75 53.94 -19.18 -11.57
N ALA A 76 53.57 -18.43 -12.61
CA ALA A 76 53.80 -18.77 -14.01
C ALA A 76 55.26 -18.56 -14.45
N ASP A 77 55.72 -19.34 -15.43
CA ASP A 77 56.96 -19.04 -16.15
C ASP A 77 56.83 -19.29 -17.67
N LEU A 78 57.33 -18.32 -18.43
CA LEU A 78 57.31 -18.17 -19.89
C LEU A 78 58.55 -18.83 -20.53
N ILE A 79 58.41 -19.50 -21.68
CA ILE A 79 59.54 -19.77 -22.60
C ILE A 79 59.09 -19.65 -24.07
N GLU A 80 59.90 -18.94 -24.86
CA GLU A 80 59.78 -18.65 -26.31
C GLU A 80 60.97 -19.28 -27.10
N GLU A 81 60.81 -19.39 -28.44
CA GLU A 81 61.78 -19.73 -29.52
C GLU A 81 62.21 -21.22 -29.72
N GLU A 82 62.43 -21.80 -30.92
CA GLU A 82 62.53 -21.38 -32.33
C GLU A 82 62.42 -22.61 -33.29
N LEU A 83 62.27 -22.38 -34.62
CA LEU A 83 62.10 -23.35 -35.73
C LEU A 83 63.39 -24.07 -36.20
N PRO A 84 63.27 -25.15 -37.02
CA PRO A 84 63.96 -25.11 -38.31
C PRO A 84 63.16 -25.65 -39.53
N HIS A 85 63.54 -25.13 -40.70
CA HIS A 85 62.99 -25.31 -42.04
C HIS A 85 63.05 -26.75 -42.62
N LYS A 86 62.07 -27.07 -43.49
CA LYS A 86 62.27 -27.96 -44.65
C LYS A 86 61.44 -27.49 -45.85
N ILE A 87 62.13 -27.11 -46.94
CA ILE A 87 61.54 -26.67 -48.22
C ILE A 87 61.23 -27.91 -49.08
N ALA A 88 60.03 -28.01 -49.64
CA ALA A 88 59.69 -28.91 -50.76
C ALA A 88 58.72 -28.26 -51.75
N SER A 89 59.13 -28.31 -53.02
CA SER A 89 58.47 -28.06 -54.32
C SER A 89 57.21 -27.17 -54.41
N ILE A 90 57.36 -26.11 -55.22
CA ILE A 90 56.29 -25.33 -55.84
C ILE A 90 55.45 -26.24 -56.76
N SER A 91 54.20 -26.52 -56.38
CA SER A 91 53.15 -26.91 -57.33
C SER A 91 52.25 -25.71 -57.58
N SER A 92 51.73 -25.61 -58.80
CA SER A 92 50.90 -24.53 -59.34
C SER A 92 49.80 -24.04 -58.38
N PRO A 93 49.47 -22.74 -58.33
CA PRO A 93 48.46 -22.23 -57.42
C PRO A 93 47.07 -22.75 -57.84
N ASN A 94 46.43 -23.49 -56.94
CA ASN A 94 45.01 -23.78 -57.04
C ASN A 94 44.25 -22.45 -56.96
N THR A 95 43.32 -22.23 -57.89
CA THR A 95 42.49 -21.02 -57.86
C THR A 95 41.61 -21.00 -56.61
N LEU A 96 41.25 -19.81 -56.12
CA LEU A 96 40.37 -19.64 -54.95
C LEU A 96 39.06 -20.44 -55.07
N MET A 97 38.59 -20.62 -56.31
CA MET A 97 37.41 -21.39 -56.66
C MET A 97 37.60 -22.92 -56.47
N ASP A 98 38.81 -23.44 -56.65
CA ASP A 98 39.11 -24.86 -56.43
C ASP A 98 39.30 -25.19 -54.94
N GLN A 99 39.73 -24.21 -54.13
CA GLN A 99 39.85 -24.37 -52.68
C GLN A 99 38.50 -24.36 -51.97
N ILE A 100 37.50 -23.60 -52.46
CA ILE A 100 36.14 -23.55 -51.87
C ILE A 100 35.33 -24.83 -52.13
N LYS A 101 35.61 -25.56 -53.22
CA LYS A 101 34.89 -26.81 -53.55
C LYS A 101 35.29 -28.02 -52.72
N GLN A 102 36.38 -27.93 -51.95
CA GLN A 102 36.73 -28.99 -51.01
C GLN A 102 35.94 -28.80 -49.70
N PRO A 103 35.09 -29.77 -49.30
CA PRO A 103 34.20 -29.63 -48.16
C PRO A 103 34.95 -29.39 -46.84
N LYS A 104 36.20 -29.85 -46.74
CA LYS A 104 37.06 -29.63 -45.58
C LYS A 104 37.62 -28.21 -45.48
N VAL A 105 37.85 -27.53 -46.61
CA VAL A 105 38.39 -26.15 -46.64
C VAL A 105 37.27 -25.13 -46.47
N ALA A 106 36.09 -25.38 -47.05
CA ALA A 106 34.89 -24.58 -46.81
C ALA A 106 34.50 -24.57 -45.32
N ALA A 107 34.57 -25.72 -44.64
CA ALA A 107 34.29 -25.79 -43.20
C ALA A 107 35.28 -24.95 -42.36
N VAL A 108 36.57 -24.95 -42.72
CA VAL A 108 37.62 -24.16 -42.03
C VAL A 108 37.48 -22.66 -42.32
N LEU A 109 37.15 -22.27 -43.54
CA LEU A 109 36.91 -20.87 -43.91
C LEU A 109 35.62 -20.33 -43.30
N ILE A 110 34.55 -21.14 -43.22
CA ILE A 110 33.31 -20.79 -42.52
C ILE A 110 33.56 -20.69 -41.03
N THR A 111 34.33 -21.61 -40.41
CA THR A 111 34.69 -21.49 -38.99
C THR A 111 35.60 -20.29 -38.72
N LEU A 112 36.54 -19.94 -39.61
CA LEU A 112 37.34 -18.71 -39.48
C LEU A 112 36.51 -17.43 -39.66
N LEU A 113 35.55 -17.41 -40.59
CA LEU A 113 34.62 -16.29 -40.77
C LEU A 113 33.61 -16.17 -39.61
N LEU A 114 33.15 -17.29 -39.05
CA LEU A 114 32.34 -17.32 -37.82
C LEU A 114 33.16 -16.95 -36.58
N ALA A 115 34.44 -17.35 -36.52
CA ALA A 115 35.33 -17.00 -35.41
C ALA A 115 35.80 -15.54 -35.46
N THR A 116 35.92 -14.93 -36.64
CA THR A 116 36.32 -13.50 -36.76
C THR A 116 35.12 -12.55 -36.78
N GLY A 117 34.01 -12.90 -37.44
CA GLY A 117 32.78 -12.11 -37.45
C GLY A 117 31.92 -12.30 -36.20
N GLY A 118 31.86 -13.52 -35.65
CA GLY A 118 31.07 -13.84 -34.47
C GLY A 118 31.73 -13.41 -33.17
N TRP A 119 33.06 -13.52 -33.02
CA TRP A 119 33.76 -13.09 -31.80
C TRP A 119 33.75 -11.57 -31.63
N TYR A 120 33.93 -10.81 -32.70
CA TYR A 120 33.89 -9.33 -32.63
C TYR A 120 32.48 -8.82 -32.24
N TRP A 121 31.42 -9.41 -32.81
CA TRP A 121 30.03 -9.07 -32.45
C TRP A 121 29.64 -9.58 -31.05
N TYR A 122 30.12 -10.76 -30.65
CA TYR A 122 29.88 -11.37 -29.33
C TYR A 122 30.65 -10.67 -28.19
N VAL A 123 31.80 -10.06 -28.49
CA VAL A 123 32.62 -9.34 -27.49
C VAL A 123 32.33 -7.84 -27.49
N SER A 124 31.89 -7.23 -28.62
CA SER A 124 31.57 -5.80 -28.65
C SER A 124 30.16 -5.43 -28.17
N ASN A 125 29.25 -6.40 -28.01
CA ASN A 125 27.88 -6.18 -27.53
C ASN A 125 27.63 -6.71 -26.11
N GLN A 126 28.69 -6.97 -25.33
CA GLN A 126 28.49 -7.31 -23.92
C GLN A 126 28.20 -6.01 -23.18
N LEU A 127 26.92 -5.80 -22.85
CA LEU A 127 26.54 -4.78 -21.89
C LEU A 127 27.38 -4.98 -20.63
N GLU A 128 27.94 -3.90 -20.10
CA GLU A 128 28.69 -3.96 -18.85
C GLU A 128 27.70 -4.21 -17.70
N PRO A 129 28.00 -5.17 -16.80
CA PRO A 129 27.26 -5.31 -15.56
C PRO A 129 27.33 -4.03 -14.74
N PHE A 130 26.22 -3.67 -14.10
CA PHE A 130 26.15 -2.47 -13.26
C PHE A 130 25.27 -2.71 -12.04
N THR A 131 25.41 -1.88 -11.01
CA THR A 131 24.49 -1.81 -9.88
C THR A 131 23.47 -0.71 -10.13
N ALA A 132 22.21 -0.94 -9.77
CA ALA A 132 21.15 0.07 -9.90
C ALA A 132 21.59 1.45 -9.37
N ASP A 133 21.27 2.51 -10.10
CA ASP A 133 21.53 3.88 -9.66
C ASP A 133 20.46 4.33 -8.66
N ASP A 134 20.84 5.24 -7.76
CA ASP A 134 19.93 5.80 -6.76
C ASP A 134 19.12 6.98 -7.32
N LEU A 135 17.94 7.18 -6.74
CA LEU A 135 17.16 8.39 -7.03
C LEU A 135 17.86 9.64 -6.51
N ARG A 136 17.59 10.76 -7.18
CA ARG A 136 18.09 12.10 -6.87
C ARG A 136 16.93 13.08 -6.86
N TYR A 137 17.06 14.15 -6.08
CA TYR A 137 16.14 15.27 -6.15
C TYR A 137 16.15 15.87 -7.56
N GLY A 138 14.98 16.01 -8.18
CA GLY A 138 14.81 16.47 -9.55
C GLY A 138 14.85 15.37 -10.61
N ASP A 139 15.04 14.09 -10.24
CA ASP A 139 14.85 13.00 -11.19
C ASP A 139 13.39 12.97 -11.69
N SER A 140 13.19 12.79 -13.00
CA SER A 140 11.86 12.57 -13.59
C SER A 140 11.92 11.65 -14.80
N ILE A 141 10.92 10.79 -14.93
CA ILE A 141 10.73 9.91 -16.10
C ILE A 141 9.33 10.14 -16.68
N GLU A 142 9.26 10.28 -18.01
CA GLU A 142 8.01 10.29 -18.77
C GLU A 142 7.91 9.00 -19.58
N TYR A 143 6.73 8.38 -19.55
CA TYR A 143 6.49 7.08 -20.15
C TYR A 143 5.09 6.96 -20.72
N SER A 144 4.94 6.07 -21.70
CA SER A 144 3.66 5.74 -22.32
C SER A 144 3.18 4.37 -21.83
N ILE A 145 1.88 4.25 -21.60
CA ILE A 145 1.21 2.98 -21.29
C ILE A 145 0.42 2.55 -22.53
N LEU A 146 0.73 1.36 -23.03
CA LEU A 146 0.14 0.76 -24.22
C LEU A 146 -0.49 -0.60 -23.88
N ASN A 147 -1.45 -1.02 -24.72
CA ASN A 147 -2.10 -2.32 -24.61
C ASN A 147 -2.67 -2.62 -23.20
N GLY A 148 -3.11 -1.59 -22.48
CA GLY A 148 -3.75 -1.72 -21.18
C GLY A 148 -5.06 -2.47 -21.31
N ASP A 149 -5.17 -3.62 -20.66
CA ASP A 149 -6.31 -4.52 -20.70
C ASP A 149 -6.54 -5.11 -19.30
N LEU A 150 -7.60 -4.64 -18.63
CA LEU A 150 -8.04 -5.15 -17.33
C LEU A 150 -9.40 -5.83 -17.49
N ASP A 151 -9.48 -7.11 -17.16
CA ASP A 151 -10.69 -7.93 -17.29
C ASP A 151 -10.99 -8.62 -15.96
N VAL A 152 -12.17 -8.34 -15.40
CA VAL A 152 -12.60 -8.79 -14.07
C VAL A 152 -13.96 -9.46 -14.18
N THR A 153 -14.11 -10.66 -13.60
CA THR A 153 -15.36 -11.44 -13.66
C THR A 153 -15.87 -11.86 -12.28
N ASP A 154 -17.17 -12.10 -12.20
CA ASP A 154 -17.88 -12.69 -11.06
C ASP A 154 -17.55 -12.00 -9.73
N GLY A 155 -17.21 -12.75 -8.67
CA GLY A 155 -17.03 -12.19 -7.34
C GLY A 155 -15.79 -11.31 -7.16
N PHE A 156 -14.91 -11.20 -8.17
CA PHE A 156 -13.90 -10.13 -8.16
C PHE A 156 -14.49 -8.76 -8.52
N ILE A 157 -15.68 -8.72 -9.13
CA ILE A 157 -16.38 -7.48 -9.45
C ILE A 157 -16.91 -6.84 -8.19
N ASP A 158 -17.40 -7.62 -7.22
CA ASP A 158 -17.88 -7.11 -5.95
C ASP A 158 -16.78 -6.27 -5.26
N LEU A 159 -15.52 -6.73 -5.31
CA LEU A 159 -14.37 -5.97 -4.79
C LEU A 159 -14.16 -4.60 -5.47
N VAL A 160 -14.61 -4.44 -6.71
CA VAL A 160 -14.51 -3.21 -7.49
C VAL A 160 -15.79 -2.37 -7.38
N MET A 161 -16.96 -3.02 -7.34
CA MET A 161 -18.29 -2.40 -7.42
C MET A 161 -18.91 -2.10 -6.06
N ASP A 162 -18.44 -2.69 -4.95
CA ASP A 162 -18.98 -2.39 -3.61
C ASP A 162 -18.85 -0.90 -3.21
N ASN A 163 -18.01 -0.13 -3.91
CA ASN A 163 -17.87 1.32 -3.74
C ASN A 163 -18.71 2.15 -4.74
N LEU A 164 -19.35 1.50 -5.70
CA LEU A 164 -20.15 2.11 -6.76
C LEU A 164 -21.60 1.68 -6.55
N ASP A 165 -22.42 2.56 -5.97
CA ASP A 165 -23.87 2.35 -5.73
C ASP A 165 -24.61 2.17 -7.09
N SER A 166 -24.53 0.96 -7.64
CA SER A 166 -25.14 0.57 -8.92
C SER A 166 -26.19 -0.50 -8.65
N GLU A 167 -27.43 -0.26 -9.09
CA GLU A 167 -28.53 -1.25 -9.00
C GLU A 167 -28.41 -2.37 -10.06
N ASP A 168 -27.45 -2.27 -10.99
CA ASP A 168 -27.24 -3.23 -12.07
C ASP A 168 -26.34 -4.41 -11.62
N ASP A 169 -26.79 -5.66 -11.84
CA ASP A 169 -26.01 -6.89 -11.60
C ASP A 169 -24.89 -7.04 -12.66
N VAL A 170 -23.74 -6.41 -12.43
CA VAL A 170 -22.57 -6.49 -13.32
C VAL A 170 -21.83 -7.82 -13.09
N CYS A 171 -21.70 -8.65 -14.13
CA CYS A 171 -21.06 -9.98 -14.06
C CYS A 171 -19.68 -10.05 -14.73
N ARG A 172 -19.32 -9.04 -15.54
CA ARG A 172 -17.96 -8.84 -16.08
C ARG A 172 -17.70 -7.36 -16.33
N LEU A 173 -16.52 -6.90 -15.97
CA LEU A 173 -16.02 -5.56 -16.22
C LEU A 173 -14.72 -5.66 -17.02
N HIS A 174 -14.69 -5.01 -18.18
CA HIS A 174 -13.55 -5.00 -19.09
C HIS A 174 -13.15 -3.56 -19.41
N LEU A 175 -11.91 -3.20 -19.05
CA LEU A 175 -11.33 -1.88 -19.27
C LEU A 175 -10.18 -2.01 -20.25
N GLN A 176 -10.23 -1.20 -21.30
CA GLN A 176 -9.12 -1.05 -22.24
C GLN A 176 -8.61 0.38 -22.16
N PHE A 177 -7.31 0.56 -22.01
CA PHE A 177 -6.73 1.89 -21.80
C PHE A 177 -5.35 2.06 -22.42
N GLU A 178 -5.11 3.27 -22.90
CA GLU A 178 -3.80 3.78 -23.34
C GLU A 178 -3.63 5.18 -22.76
N GLY A 179 -2.39 5.56 -22.47
CA GLY A 179 -2.14 6.87 -21.87
C GLY A 179 -0.67 7.19 -21.71
N GLU A 180 -0.43 8.34 -21.09
CA GLU A 180 0.90 8.80 -20.68
C GLU A 180 0.97 8.85 -19.16
N GLY A 181 2.15 8.65 -18.61
CA GLY A 181 2.40 8.85 -17.20
C GLY A 181 3.76 9.48 -16.95
N SER A 182 3.94 10.00 -15.75
CA SER A 182 5.24 10.51 -15.30
C SER A 182 5.48 10.12 -13.85
N SER A 183 6.74 9.84 -13.51
CA SER A 183 7.19 9.70 -12.13
C SER A 183 8.30 10.70 -11.89
N SER A 184 8.25 11.43 -10.78
CA SER A 184 9.23 12.47 -10.48
C SER A 184 9.49 12.61 -8.99
N VAL A 185 10.71 13.05 -8.65
CA VAL A 185 11.11 13.42 -7.31
C VAL A 185 11.30 14.94 -7.27
N THR A 186 10.54 15.61 -6.40
CA THR A 186 10.60 17.08 -6.30
C THR A 186 11.96 17.54 -5.78
N GLU A 187 12.51 18.61 -6.36
CA GLU A 187 13.69 19.32 -5.85
C GLU A 187 13.24 20.58 -5.08
N GLY A 188 13.05 20.43 -3.77
CA GLY A 188 12.66 21.51 -2.85
C GLY A 188 13.72 22.60 -2.69
N GLY A 189 13.25 23.85 -2.60
CA GLY A 189 14.11 25.03 -2.44
C GLY A 189 14.45 25.33 -0.98
N SER A 190 15.32 26.32 -0.76
CA SER A 190 15.72 26.77 0.59
C SER A 190 14.56 27.28 1.46
N ASN A 191 13.43 27.65 0.85
CA ASN A 191 12.21 28.02 1.57
C ASN A 191 11.59 26.84 2.33
N GLU A 192 11.93 25.60 1.99
CA GLU A 192 11.50 24.40 2.71
C GLU A 192 12.33 24.17 3.99
N LEU A 193 13.51 24.78 4.10
CA LEU A 193 14.47 24.52 5.19
C LEU A 193 14.51 25.64 6.24
N GLU A 194 13.41 26.40 6.40
CA GLU A 194 13.37 27.58 7.29
C GLU A 194 13.77 27.31 8.75
N PHE A 195 13.64 26.05 9.19
CA PHE A 195 13.93 25.61 10.56
C PHE A 195 15.20 24.76 10.67
N GLU A 196 15.96 24.59 9.60
CA GLU A 196 17.24 23.87 9.59
C GLU A 196 18.42 24.84 9.79
N PHE A 197 19.52 24.36 10.36
CA PHE A 197 20.71 25.20 10.59
C PHE A 197 21.50 25.51 9.32
N ASP A 198 21.43 24.64 8.31
CA ASP A 198 22.13 24.76 7.04
C ASP A 198 21.25 24.33 5.86
N ASN A 199 21.85 24.25 4.67
CA ASN A 199 21.17 23.83 3.44
C ASN A 199 21.61 22.41 3.01
N ASP A 200 22.15 21.61 3.93
CA ASP A 200 22.63 20.27 3.59
C ASP A 200 21.49 19.37 3.14
N LEU A 201 20.25 19.69 3.51
CA LEU A 201 19.01 18.99 3.14
C LEU A 201 18.28 19.64 1.94
N LEU A 202 18.96 20.47 1.13
CA LEU A 202 18.38 21.07 -0.07
C LEU A 202 17.84 19.99 -1.02
N GLY A 203 16.65 20.18 -1.57
CA GLY A 203 15.92 19.18 -2.33
C GLY A 203 14.74 18.58 -1.55
N ALA A 204 14.82 18.52 -0.22
CA ALA A 204 13.71 18.08 0.60
C ALA A 204 12.56 19.09 0.65
N VAL A 205 11.34 18.61 0.94
CA VAL A 205 10.14 19.45 1.07
C VAL A 205 9.45 19.26 2.41
N ARG A 206 8.81 20.32 2.93
CA ARG A 206 7.99 20.22 4.13
C ARG A 206 6.63 19.64 3.81
N ALA A 207 6.19 18.66 4.60
CA ALA A 207 4.88 18.05 4.49
C ALA A 207 4.21 17.90 5.85
N LYS A 208 2.88 17.94 5.87
CA LYS A 208 2.09 17.73 7.09
C LYS A 208 1.88 16.24 7.33
N GLY A 209 2.14 15.77 8.56
CA GLY A 209 1.79 14.42 8.99
C GLY A 209 0.35 14.32 9.54
N SER A 210 -0.04 13.15 10.04
CA SER A 210 -1.38 12.85 10.60
C SER A 210 -1.83 13.77 11.75
N MET A 211 -0.87 14.37 12.47
CA MET A 211 -1.12 15.34 13.53
C MET A 211 -1.06 16.80 13.06
N GLY A 212 -0.83 17.06 11.77
CA GLY A 212 -0.72 18.41 11.21
C GLY A 212 0.61 19.13 11.56
N LEU A 213 1.64 18.38 11.96
CA LEU A 213 2.99 18.89 12.17
C LEU A 213 3.78 18.86 10.87
N ASP A 214 4.74 19.78 10.74
CA ASP A 214 5.66 19.81 9.61
C ASP A 214 6.79 18.80 9.79
N TRP A 215 7.01 18.00 8.76
CA TRP A 215 8.10 17.03 8.64
C TRP A 215 8.90 17.34 7.40
N LEU A 216 10.18 16.98 7.40
CA LEU A 216 11.01 17.09 6.22
C LEU A 216 11.01 15.76 5.45
N THR A 217 10.69 15.83 4.16
CA THR A 217 10.32 14.66 3.36
C THR A 217 10.94 14.66 1.97
N VAL A 218 11.06 13.47 1.39
CA VAL A 218 11.16 13.27 -0.06
C VAL A 218 9.74 13.21 -0.62
N GLU A 219 9.42 14.10 -1.56
CA GLU A 219 8.14 14.10 -2.27
C GLU A 219 8.29 13.44 -3.64
N LYS A 220 7.54 12.36 -3.84
CA LYS A 220 7.39 11.68 -5.12
C LYS A 220 6.03 11.99 -5.72
N LYS A 221 6.00 12.34 -7.01
CA LYS A 221 4.78 12.57 -7.79
C LYS A 221 4.68 11.55 -8.91
N LEU A 222 3.57 10.83 -8.95
CA LEU A 222 3.21 9.89 -9.99
C LEU A 222 1.95 10.40 -10.69
N THR A 223 1.96 10.49 -12.02
CA THR A 223 0.80 10.89 -12.82
C THR A 223 0.47 9.84 -13.86
N HIS A 224 -0.82 9.71 -14.16
CA HIS A 224 -1.35 8.89 -15.23
C HIS A 224 -2.50 9.64 -15.90
N ASN A 225 -2.42 9.78 -17.22
CA ASN A 225 -3.44 10.41 -18.05
C ASN A 225 -3.85 9.41 -19.14
N PHE A 226 -5.06 8.88 -19.01
CA PHE A 226 -5.66 7.95 -19.96
C PHE A 226 -6.66 8.68 -20.85
N ASP A 227 -6.18 9.14 -22.01
CA ASP A 227 -7.01 9.88 -22.98
C ASP A 227 -7.90 8.95 -23.81
N LYS A 228 -7.55 7.67 -23.87
CA LYS A 228 -8.32 6.62 -24.56
C LYS A 228 -8.59 5.51 -23.58
N MET A 229 -9.77 5.55 -22.96
CA MET A 229 -10.25 4.49 -22.10
C MET A 229 -11.63 4.04 -22.57
N THR A 230 -11.85 2.74 -22.61
CA THR A 230 -13.15 2.16 -22.88
C THR A 230 -13.53 1.26 -21.72
N ILE A 231 -14.63 1.59 -21.05
CA ILE A 231 -15.20 0.80 -19.96
C ILE A 231 -16.36 0.00 -20.54
N SER A 232 -16.25 -1.32 -20.50
CA SER A 232 -17.26 -2.25 -20.98
C SER A 232 -17.78 -3.08 -19.82
N ARG A 233 -19.10 -3.04 -19.59
CA ARG A 233 -19.76 -3.88 -18.58
C ARG A 233 -20.66 -4.92 -19.23
N HIS A 234 -20.70 -6.10 -18.65
CA HIS A 234 -21.65 -7.15 -18.98
C HIS A 234 -22.59 -7.35 -17.81
N LEU A 235 -23.88 -7.53 -18.11
CA LEU A 235 -24.92 -7.63 -17.11
C LEU A 235 -25.40 -9.08 -17.01
N SER A 236 -25.67 -9.53 -15.80
CA SER A 236 -26.40 -10.78 -15.57
C SER A 236 -27.90 -10.55 -15.80
N ASN A 237 -28.61 -11.61 -16.20
CA ASN A 237 -30.08 -11.58 -16.23
C ASN A 237 -30.66 -12.97 -15.92
N THR A 238 -31.98 -13.07 -15.80
CA THR A 238 -32.67 -14.31 -15.42
C THR A 238 -32.54 -15.47 -16.42
N ILE A 239 -31.98 -15.24 -17.62
CA ILE A 239 -31.84 -16.22 -18.71
C ILE A 239 -30.37 -16.58 -18.96
N THR A 240 -29.44 -15.65 -18.75
CA THR A 240 -28.00 -15.82 -18.98
C THR A 240 -27.22 -15.35 -17.77
N ASP A 241 -26.39 -16.24 -17.22
CA ASP A 241 -25.52 -15.95 -16.06
C ASP A 241 -24.63 -14.72 -16.31
N CYS A 242 -24.16 -14.50 -17.55
CA CYS A 242 -23.52 -13.25 -17.96
C CYS A 242 -23.77 -12.95 -19.45
N SER A 243 -24.21 -11.73 -19.79
CA SER A 243 -24.53 -11.36 -21.18
C SER A 243 -23.29 -11.38 -22.08
N SER A 244 -23.43 -11.84 -23.33
CA SER A 244 -22.36 -11.69 -24.34
C SER A 244 -22.30 -10.28 -24.94
N PHE A 245 -23.37 -9.50 -24.77
CA PHE A 245 -23.42 -8.10 -25.16
C PHE A 245 -22.78 -7.25 -24.05
N ALA A 246 -21.87 -6.37 -24.45
CA ALA A 246 -21.21 -5.40 -23.58
C ALA A 246 -21.85 -4.03 -23.76
N GLU A 247 -22.13 -3.35 -22.65
CA GLU A 247 -22.44 -1.93 -22.65
C GLU A 247 -21.14 -1.15 -22.44
N GLY A 248 -20.67 -0.51 -23.52
CA GLY A 248 -19.44 0.29 -23.51
C GLY A 248 -19.70 1.79 -23.28
N ALA A 249 -18.73 2.43 -22.63
CA ALA A 249 -18.60 3.88 -22.58
C ALA A 249 -17.15 4.29 -22.81
N ASP A 250 -16.93 5.28 -23.66
CA ASP A 250 -15.65 5.96 -23.73
C ASP A 250 -15.49 6.83 -22.48
N ALA A 251 -14.28 6.80 -21.93
CA ALA A 251 -13.91 7.52 -20.73
C ALA A 251 -12.54 8.18 -20.89
N GLN A 252 -12.32 9.20 -20.08
CA GLN A 252 -11.02 9.83 -19.89
C GLN A 252 -10.74 9.90 -18.40
N MET A 253 -9.54 9.49 -18.00
CA MET A 253 -9.14 9.48 -16.59
C MET A 253 -7.80 10.16 -16.42
N SER A 254 -7.70 11.00 -15.39
CA SER A 254 -6.44 11.54 -14.90
C SER A 254 -6.32 11.18 -13.43
N LEU A 255 -5.13 10.73 -13.03
CA LEU A 255 -4.77 10.39 -11.67
C LEU A 255 -3.39 10.98 -11.37
N GLN A 256 -3.28 11.70 -10.28
CA GLN A 256 -2.01 12.14 -9.71
C GLN A 256 -1.93 11.68 -8.26
N THR A 257 -0.90 10.90 -7.95
CA THR A 257 -0.55 10.51 -6.59
C THR A 257 0.70 11.26 -6.16
N THR A 258 0.66 11.87 -4.99
CA THR A 258 1.82 12.50 -4.34
C THR A 258 2.06 11.81 -3.01
N THR A 259 3.26 11.29 -2.82
CA THR A 259 3.65 10.58 -1.59
C THR A 259 4.80 11.31 -0.94
N TRP A 260 4.72 11.49 0.37
CA TRP A 260 5.74 12.11 1.19
C TRP A 260 6.37 11.08 2.13
N THR A 261 7.64 10.77 1.88
CA THR A 261 8.44 9.88 2.73
C THR A 261 9.32 10.72 3.63
N GLU A 262 9.17 10.54 4.93
CA GLU A 262 9.97 11.21 5.96
C GLU A 262 11.43 10.75 5.86
N ILE A 263 12.36 11.71 5.97
CA ILE A 263 13.77 11.49 5.62
C ILE A 263 14.50 10.62 6.64
N SER A 264 14.30 10.83 7.94
CA SER A 264 15.10 10.20 9.00
C SER A 264 14.73 8.74 9.24
N GLU A 265 13.45 8.47 9.43
CA GLU A 265 12.84 7.16 9.70
C GLU A 265 12.46 6.41 8.42
N GLN A 266 12.48 7.08 7.25
CA GLN A 266 12.18 6.49 5.94
C GLN A 266 10.75 5.94 5.83
N GLU A 267 9.81 6.55 6.55
CA GLU A 267 8.41 6.15 6.59
C GLU A 267 7.53 7.08 5.74
N ILE A 268 6.55 6.52 5.04
CA ILE A 268 5.54 7.31 4.33
C ILE A 268 4.60 7.91 5.38
N ILE A 269 4.59 9.25 5.49
CA ILE A 269 3.74 9.95 6.47
C ILE A 269 2.44 10.48 5.88
N ALA A 270 2.37 10.57 4.55
CA ALA A 270 1.20 11.04 3.83
C ALA A 270 1.22 10.59 2.36
N THR A 271 0.04 10.30 1.83
CA THR A 271 -0.22 10.17 0.39
C THR A 271 -1.49 10.91 0.03
N LYS A 272 -1.40 11.72 -1.03
CA LYS A 272 -2.53 12.40 -1.65
C LYS A 272 -2.79 11.83 -3.03
N ALA A 273 -4.04 11.58 -3.36
CA ALA A 273 -4.45 11.28 -4.74
C ALA A 273 -5.49 12.30 -5.22
N ASP A 274 -5.17 12.98 -6.31
CA ASP A 274 -6.09 13.82 -7.06
C ASP A 274 -6.49 13.08 -8.33
N TRP A 275 -7.79 13.01 -8.63
CA TRP A 275 -8.27 12.26 -9.78
C TRP A 275 -9.46 12.94 -10.45
N SER A 276 -9.62 12.66 -11.74
CA SER A 276 -10.79 13.04 -12.51
C SER A 276 -11.16 11.92 -13.48
N LEU A 277 -12.44 11.65 -13.63
CA LEU A 277 -12.99 10.66 -14.53
C LEU A 277 -14.17 11.28 -15.28
N ASN A 278 -14.07 11.33 -16.60
CA ASN A 278 -15.15 11.78 -17.47
C ASN A 278 -15.70 10.57 -18.20
N VAL A 279 -16.99 10.26 -18.01
CA VAL A 279 -17.66 9.14 -18.69
C VAL A 279 -18.87 9.70 -19.43
N LYS A 280 -18.82 9.67 -20.78
CA LYS A 280 -19.88 10.27 -21.63
C LYS A 280 -20.16 11.74 -21.30
N ASN A 281 -21.21 12.03 -20.53
CA ASN A 281 -21.63 13.37 -20.13
C ASN A 281 -21.41 13.64 -18.64
N ASP A 282 -21.11 12.61 -17.85
CA ASP A 282 -20.97 12.70 -16.41
C ASP A 282 -19.50 12.95 -16.07
N ASN A 283 -19.25 13.94 -15.23
CA ASN A 283 -17.89 14.27 -14.80
C ASN A 283 -17.77 14.02 -13.30
N TYR A 284 -16.72 13.30 -12.95
CA TYR A 284 -16.38 12.97 -11.58
C TYR A 284 -14.97 13.47 -11.30
N GLN A 285 -14.76 14.04 -10.13
CA GLN A 285 -13.42 14.37 -9.67
C GLN A 285 -13.34 14.24 -8.16
N GLY A 286 -12.12 14.08 -7.67
CA GLY A 286 -11.91 14.02 -6.25
C GLY A 286 -10.47 14.26 -5.85
N SER A 287 -10.32 14.51 -4.56
CA SER A 287 -9.05 14.66 -3.88
C SER A 287 -9.13 13.89 -2.58
N THR A 288 -8.21 12.98 -2.36
CA THR A 288 -8.15 12.16 -1.15
C THR A 288 -6.76 12.24 -0.54
N MET A 289 -6.71 12.27 0.78
CA MET A 289 -5.48 12.30 1.57
C MET A 289 -5.55 11.19 2.60
N SER A 290 -4.47 10.44 2.73
CA SER A 290 -4.25 9.47 3.80
C SER A 290 -2.91 9.75 4.47
N PHE A 291 -2.84 9.49 5.78
CA PHE A 291 -1.63 9.68 6.57
C PHE A 291 -1.05 8.36 7.09
N GLY A 292 -1.01 7.30 6.27
CA GLY A 292 -0.38 6.02 6.64
C GLY A 292 -1.19 5.14 7.60
N VAL A 293 -2.33 5.61 8.12
CA VAL A 293 -3.15 4.93 9.12
C VAL A 293 -4.48 4.46 8.52
N GLY A 294 -4.43 3.60 7.50
CA GLY A 294 -5.59 2.92 6.90
C GLY A 294 -6.54 3.81 6.07
N GLY A 295 -7.46 3.17 5.32
CA GLY A 295 -8.35 3.80 4.33
C GLY A 295 -8.12 3.23 2.92
N LEU A 296 -8.86 3.66 1.88
CA LEU A 296 -8.66 3.16 0.49
C LEU A 296 -7.22 3.43 -0.01
N LEU A 297 -6.68 4.61 0.29
CA LEU A 297 -5.28 4.92 0.03
C LEU A 297 -4.33 4.29 1.04
N GLY A 298 -4.67 4.19 2.33
CA GLY A 298 -3.87 3.41 3.29
C GLY A 298 -3.77 1.93 2.91
N SER A 299 -4.79 1.38 2.25
CA SER A 299 -4.75 0.05 1.65
C SER A 299 -3.91 0.00 0.39
N LEU A 300 -3.82 1.10 -0.39
CA LEU A 300 -2.90 1.25 -1.52
C LEU A 300 -1.44 1.43 -1.03
N GLU A 301 -1.23 2.05 0.12
CA GLU A 301 0.06 2.15 0.81
C GLU A 301 0.46 0.80 1.44
N SER A 302 -0.52 0.03 1.96
CA SER A 302 -0.32 -1.32 2.51
C SER A 302 -0.25 -2.42 1.45
N ALA A 303 -0.86 -2.20 0.29
CA ALA A 303 -0.63 -2.98 -0.92
C ALA A 303 0.79 -2.60 -1.34
N ALA A 304 1.75 -3.36 -0.78
CA ALA A 304 3.18 -3.11 -0.83
C ALA A 304 3.65 -2.47 -2.15
N PRO A 305 4.78 -1.74 -2.19
CA PRO A 305 5.32 -1.17 -3.43
C PRO A 305 5.37 -2.16 -4.61
N GLY A 306 5.42 -3.47 -4.29
CA GLY A 306 5.11 -4.60 -5.15
C GLY A 306 3.89 -4.52 -6.08
N VAL A 307 2.78 -3.90 -5.69
CA VAL A 307 1.57 -3.76 -6.52
C VAL A 307 1.69 -2.55 -7.45
N LEU A 308 2.31 -1.46 -6.99
CA LEU A 308 2.54 -0.27 -7.82
C LEU A 308 3.49 -0.55 -9.00
N MET A 309 4.41 -1.51 -8.85
CA MET A 309 5.27 -2.00 -9.92
C MET A 309 4.53 -2.44 -11.18
N VAL A 310 3.24 -2.77 -11.06
CA VAL A 310 2.40 -3.25 -12.16
C VAL A 310 1.85 -2.08 -12.99
N PHE A 311 1.80 -0.86 -12.44
CA PHE A 311 1.14 0.31 -13.05
C PHE A 311 2.09 1.48 -13.40
N SER A 312 3.35 1.43 -12.95
CA SER A 312 4.38 2.44 -13.24
C SER A 312 5.74 1.79 -13.50
N PRO A 313 6.70 2.47 -14.15
CA PRO A 313 8.06 1.98 -14.29
C PRO A 313 8.66 1.59 -12.94
N VAL A 314 9.18 0.37 -12.85
CA VAL A 314 9.81 -0.16 -11.63
C VAL A 314 11.04 0.65 -11.25
N GLU A 315 11.11 1.08 -9.98
CA GLU A 315 12.32 1.61 -9.35
C GLU A 315 13.30 0.46 -9.11
N ILE A 316 14.42 0.45 -9.85
CA ILE A 316 15.31 -0.71 -9.91
C ILE A 316 15.95 -0.97 -8.54
N ARG A 317 16.37 0.09 -7.84
CA ARG A 317 16.99 -0.01 -6.52
C ARG A 317 16.06 -0.64 -5.48
N GLU A 318 14.76 -0.37 -5.55
CA GLU A 318 13.77 -0.89 -4.60
C GLU A 318 13.62 -2.42 -4.71
N VAL A 319 13.72 -2.95 -5.93
CA VAL A 319 13.54 -4.39 -6.20
C VAL A 319 14.84 -5.17 -6.12
N ILE A 320 15.91 -4.64 -6.72
CA ILE A 320 17.18 -5.35 -6.94
C ILE A 320 18.19 -5.03 -5.83
N GLY A 321 17.96 -3.94 -5.08
CA GLY A 321 18.88 -3.45 -4.07
C GLY A 321 20.21 -3.05 -4.67
N THR A 322 21.30 -3.49 -4.05
CA THR A 322 22.67 -3.24 -4.49
C THR A 322 23.25 -4.40 -5.32
N SER A 323 22.42 -5.34 -5.76
CA SER A 323 22.88 -6.50 -6.53
C SER A 323 23.44 -6.08 -7.88
N LEU A 324 24.50 -6.76 -8.32
CA LEU A 324 25.08 -6.57 -9.65
C LEU A 324 24.14 -7.15 -10.71
N ILE A 325 23.80 -6.37 -11.72
CA ILE A 325 22.94 -6.79 -12.83
C ILE A 325 23.81 -7.50 -13.87
N GLU A 326 23.86 -8.82 -13.77
CA GLU A 326 24.51 -9.71 -14.73
C GLU A 326 23.72 -11.02 -14.89
N THR A 327 23.89 -11.70 -16.03
CA THR A 327 23.15 -12.91 -16.38
C THR A 327 23.18 -13.95 -15.26
N GLY A 328 22.01 -14.42 -14.85
CA GLY A 328 21.86 -15.49 -13.87
C GLY A 328 21.79 -15.03 -12.42
N VAL A 329 22.05 -13.75 -12.12
CA VAL A 329 21.82 -13.21 -10.78
C VAL A 329 20.32 -13.19 -10.48
N THR A 330 19.98 -13.58 -9.26
CA THR A 330 18.61 -13.70 -8.77
C THR A 330 18.48 -13.07 -7.38
N GLY A 331 17.28 -12.65 -7.02
CA GLY A 331 16.97 -12.25 -5.67
C GLY A 331 15.47 -12.26 -5.40
N THR A 332 15.11 -11.85 -4.19
CA THR A 332 13.71 -11.72 -3.77
C THR A 332 13.54 -10.41 -3.03
N SER A 333 12.53 -9.62 -3.41
CA SER A 333 12.15 -8.39 -2.73
C SER A 333 10.64 -8.19 -2.82
N MET A 334 10.01 -7.76 -1.73
CA MET A 334 8.57 -7.41 -1.68
C MET A 334 7.62 -8.52 -2.21
N GLY A 335 7.95 -9.79 -1.98
CA GLY A 335 7.18 -10.93 -2.49
C GLY A 335 7.46 -11.32 -3.95
N TRP A 336 8.30 -10.57 -4.65
CA TRP A 336 8.72 -10.85 -6.03
C TRP A 336 10.07 -11.54 -6.07
N GLU A 337 10.13 -12.67 -6.76
CA GLU A 337 11.39 -13.29 -7.16
C GLU A 337 11.81 -12.72 -8.51
N TRP A 338 13.04 -12.23 -8.59
CA TRP A 338 13.59 -11.65 -9.81
C TRP A 338 14.83 -12.40 -10.29
N ARG A 339 15.05 -12.39 -11.60
CA ARG A 339 16.21 -12.99 -12.26
C ARG A 339 16.65 -12.17 -13.45
N VAL A 340 17.94 -11.87 -13.52
CA VAL A 340 18.56 -11.28 -14.71
C VAL A 340 18.70 -12.37 -15.78
N ILE A 341 17.99 -12.21 -16.88
CA ILE A 341 17.99 -13.17 -17.99
C ILE A 341 19.23 -13.00 -18.86
N GLY A 342 19.66 -11.76 -19.07
CA GLY A 342 20.81 -11.41 -19.87
C GLY A 342 20.60 -10.17 -20.73
N PRO A 343 21.56 -9.83 -21.59
CA PRO A 343 21.42 -8.72 -22.54
C PRO A 343 20.31 -9.01 -23.55
N ASP A 344 19.51 -7.99 -23.85
CA ASP A 344 18.41 -8.00 -24.81
C ASP A 344 18.27 -6.60 -25.44
N MET A 345 17.29 -6.43 -26.33
CA MET A 345 16.96 -5.12 -26.92
C MET A 345 15.62 -4.61 -26.38
N ALA A 346 15.62 -3.40 -25.82
CA ALA A 346 14.42 -2.63 -25.50
C ALA A 346 14.10 -1.72 -26.68
N GLY A 347 13.34 -2.22 -27.66
CA GLY A 347 13.23 -1.56 -28.96
C GLY A 347 14.57 -1.58 -29.68
N ASP A 348 15.18 -0.40 -29.87
CA ASP A 348 16.51 -0.24 -30.48
C ASP A 348 17.63 0.03 -29.46
N GLU A 349 17.32 0.09 -28.16
CA GLU A 349 18.29 0.34 -27.07
C GLU A 349 18.78 -0.99 -26.47
N PRO A 350 20.11 -1.26 -26.42
CA PRO A 350 20.65 -2.42 -25.73
C PRO A 350 20.42 -2.30 -24.22
N ALA A 351 19.79 -3.30 -23.61
CA ALA A 351 19.42 -3.28 -22.20
C ALA A 351 19.52 -4.66 -21.53
N TRP A 352 19.61 -4.68 -20.21
CA TRP A 352 19.55 -5.93 -19.45
C TRP A 352 18.09 -6.32 -19.22
N LYS A 353 17.72 -7.54 -19.62
CA LYS A 353 16.39 -8.09 -19.40
C LYS A 353 16.31 -8.77 -18.04
N ILE A 354 15.29 -8.42 -17.27
CA ILE A 354 15.04 -8.95 -15.94
C ILE A 354 13.59 -9.45 -15.89
N ALA A 355 13.40 -10.67 -15.41
CA ALA A 355 12.09 -11.27 -15.22
C ALA A 355 11.77 -11.35 -13.73
N LEU A 356 10.57 -10.93 -13.36
CA LEU A 356 10.04 -10.95 -12.00
C LEU A 356 8.75 -11.78 -11.99
N GLU A 357 8.57 -12.55 -10.92
CA GLU A 357 7.34 -13.31 -10.67
C GLU A 357 6.95 -13.26 -9.18
N HIS A 358 5.68 -13.02 -8.90
CA HIS A 358 5.20 -12.95 -7.52
C HIS A 358 5.13 -14.35 -6.90
N LYS A 359 5.87 -14.55 -5.82
CA LYS A 359 6.06 -15.84 -5.15
C LYS A 359 4.74 -16.42 -4.66
N GLU A 360 3.95 -15.67 -3.89
CA GLU A 360 2.72 -16.19 -3.29
C GLU A 360 1.66 -16.57 -4.32
N ILE A 361 1.48 -15.78 -5.39
CA ILE A 361 0.50 -16.09 -6.43
C ILE A 361 0.87 -17.40 -7.13
N ARG A 362 2.15 -17.60 -7.43
CA ARG A 362 2.66 -18.82 -8.04
C ARG A 362 2.57 -20.01 -7.10
N ASP A 363 3.15 -19.90 -5.90
CA ASP A 363 3.29 -20.99 -4.94
C ASP A 363 1.92 -21.41 -4.38
N ASN A 364 0.97 -20.48 -4.29
CA ASN A 364 -0.42 -20.76 -3.90
C ASN A 364 -1.35 -21.13 -5.08
N CYS A 365 -0.81 -21.25 -6.31
CA CYS A 365 -1.58 -21.57 -7.50
C CYS A 365 -2.81 -20.67 -7.70
N LEU A 366 -2.63 -19.38 -7.45
CA LEU A 366 -3.67 -18.37 -7.64
C LEU A 366 -3.63 -17.80 -9.06
N GLY A 367 -2.72 -18.28 -9.90
CA GLY A 367 -2.50 -17.83 -11.27
C GLY A 367 -1.04 -17.44 -11.48
N HIS A 368 -0.79 -16.27 -12.06
CA HIS A 368 0.56 -15.73 -12.21
C HIS A 368 0.54 -14.21 -12.11
N ALA A 369 1.61 -13.61 -11.59
CA ALA A 369 1.86 -12.19 -11.72
C ALA A 369 3.31 -12.03 -12.14
N ARG A 370 3.52 -11.53 -13.36
CA ARG A 370 4.82 -11.46 -14.00
C ARG A 370 5.08 -10.05 -14.50
N VAL A 371 6.30 -9.60 -14.27
CA VAL A 371 6.83 -8.36 -14.84
C VAL A 371 8.11 -8.71 -15.56
N THR A 372 8.21 -8.37 -16.84
CA THR A 372 9.48 -8.42 -17.57
C THR A 372 9.90 -6.99 -17.82
N MET A 373 11.08 -6.61 -17.34
CA MET A 373 11.59 -5.25 -17.48
C MET A 373 12.95 -5.23 -18.15
N TRP A 374 13.25 -4.10 -18.80
CA TRP A 374 14.54 -3.81 -19.39
C TRP A 374 15.15 -2.59 -18.72
N VAL A 375 16.43 -2.72 -18.35
CA VAL A 375 17.14 -1.73 -17.53
C VAL A 375 18.50 -1.36 -18.13
N VAL A 376 18.92 -0.12 -17.89
CA VAL A 376 20.19 0.46 -18.33
C VAL A 376 20.83 1.23 -17.18
N ALA A 377 22.16 1.38 -17.20
CA ALA A 377 22.93 1.94 -16.08
C ALA A 377 22.54 3.38 -15.72
N ASP A 378 22.21 4.19 -16.73
CA ASP A 378 21.96 5.63 -16.54
C ASP A 378 20.53 5.96 -16.08
N SER A 379 19.68 4.95 -15.87
CA SER A 379 18.29 5.10 -15.46
C SER A 379 18.03 4.41 -14.12
N PRO A 380 17.50 5.11 -13.10
CA PRO A 380 17.07 4.47 -11.85
C PRO A 380 15.74 3.70 -11.99
N TRP A 381 15.02 3.90 -13.09
CA TRP A 381 13.79 3.18 -13.45
C TRP A 381 13.99 2.23 -14.63
N ALA A 382 13.12 1.22 -14.73
CA ALA A 382 12.97 0.42 -15.94
C ALA A 382 12.60 1.29 -17.16
N ILE A 383 13.30 1.07 -18.28
CA ILE A 383 13.08 1.85 -19.51
C ILE A 383 11.99 1.24 -20.41
N SER A 384 11.68 -0.03 -20.18
CA SER A 384 10.62 -0.77 -20.84
C SER A 384 10.13 -1.85 -19.89
N GLN A 385 8.84 -2.15 -19.92
CA GLN A 385 8.22 -3.13 -19.05
C GLN A 385 7.01 -3.78 -19.71
N ASN A 386 6.91 -5.10 -19.59
CA ASN A 386 5.72 -5.87 -19.93
C ASN A 386 5.15 -6.49 -18.66
N VAL A 387 3.84 -6.30 -18.47
CA VAL A 387 3.11 -6.75 -17.30
C VAL A 387 2.05 -7.76 -17.72
N ASP A 388 2.02 -8.91 -17.04
CA ASP A 388 1.01 -9.95 -17.21
C ASP A 388 0.62 -10.52 -15.85
N VAL A 389 -0.54 -10.10 -15.36
CA VAL A 389 -1.13 -10.55 -14.10
C VAL A 389 -2.42 -11.28 -14.40
N LYS A 390 -2.58 -12.46 -13.81
CA LYS A 390 -3.79 -13.25 -13.83
C LYS A 390 -3.99 -13.87 -12.46
N ILE A 391 -5.08 -13.52 -11.81
CA ILE A 391 -5.55 -14.13 -10.57
C ILE A 391 -6.83 -14.90 -10.86
N THR A 392 -6.88 -16.16 -10.43
CA THR A 392 -8.04 -17.03 -10.57
C THR A 392 -8.62 -17.34 -9.21
N GLY A 393 -9.93 -17.15 -9.09
CA GLY A 393 -10.71 -17.42 -7.90
C GLY A 393 -10.88 -18.90 -7.59
N LYS A 394 -11.83 -19.24 -6.72
CA LYS A 394 -12.04 -20.62 -6.26
C LYS A 394 -12.34 -21.63 -7.39
N ASP A 395 -12.87 -21.19 -8.52
CA ASP A 395 -13.14 -22.07 -9.67
C ASP A 395 -11.90 -22.32 -10.56
N GLY A 396 -10.73 -21.80 -10.20
CA GLY A 396 -9.46 -22.02 -10.90
C GLY A 396 -8.97 -23.47 -10.80
N ASP A 397 -8.31 -23.95 -11.86
CA ASP A 397 -7.69 -25.29 -11.86
C ASP A 397 -6.45 -25.31 -10.96
N ARG A 398 -6.59 -25.95 -9.79
CA ARG A 398 -5.51 -26.15 -8.80
C ARG A 398 -5.06 -27.60 -8.70
N SER A 399 -5.39 -28.44 -9.70
CA SER A 399 -5.13 -29.89 -9.65
C SER A 399 -3.65 -30.24 -9.51
N SER A 400 -2.74 -29.36 -9.93
CA SER A 400 -1.28 -29.52 -9.80
C SER A 400 -0.70 -29.08 -8.46
N CYS A 401 -1.52 -28.64 -7.51
CA CYS A 401 -1.09 -27.95 -6.28
C CYS A 401 -1.26 -28.82 -5.04
N GLY A 402 -0.50 -28.53 -3.98
CA GLY A 402 -0.59 -29.26 -2.73
C GLY A 402 -1.98 -29.18 -2.10
N ALA A 403 -2.42 -30.24 -1.42
CA ALA A 403 -3.77 -30.34 -0.85
C ALA A 403 -4.08 -29.22 0.18
N ALA A 404 -3.08 -28.75 0.93
CA ALA A 404 -3.25 -27.65 1.88
C ALA A 404 -3.53 -26.31 1.18
N THR A 405 -2.85 -26.05 0.06
CA THR A 405 -2.97 -24.84 -0.75
C THR A 405 -4.33 -24.75 -1.45
N GLN A 406 -4.88 -25.88 -1.88
CA GLN A 406 -6.21 -25.95 -2.48
C GLN A 406 -7.29 -25.47 -1.51
N ILE A 407 -7.22 -25.88 -0.23
CA ILE A 407 -8.20 -25.52 0.80
C ILE A 407 -8.16 -24.02 1.11
N LEU A 408 -6.97 -23.41 1.17
CA LEU A 408 -6.82 -21.97 1.42
C LEU A 408 -7.36 -21.11 0.27
N GLY A 409 -7.08 -21.49 -0.98
CA GLY A 409 -7.59 -20.78 -2.16
C GLY A 409 -9.11 -20.77 -2.26
N ASP A 410 -9.76 -21.88 -1.88
CA ASP A 410 -11.22 -22.03 -1.96
C ASP A 410 -11.96 -21.33 -0.80
N MET A 411 -11.29 -21.09 0.33
CA MET A 411 -11.84 -20.41 1.50
C MET A 411 -11.71 -18.88 1.43
N ILE A 412 -10.66 -18.36 0.78
CA ILE A 412 -10.29 -16.94 0.83
C ILE A 412 -10.69 -16.17 -0.44
N LEU A 413 -10.65 -16.80 -1.62
CA LEU A 413 -10.87 -16.08 -2.88
C LEU A 413 -12.32 -16.17 -3.40
N PRO A 414 -12.85 -15.08 -3.98
CA PRO A 414 -14.15 -15.10 -4.65
C PRO A 414 -14.15 -16.00 -5.90
N LYS A 415 -15.32 -16.16 -6.54
CA LYS A 415 -15.42 -16.76 -7.88
C LYS A 415 -14.86 -15.80 -8.94
N GLY A 416 -14.49 -16.36 -10.08
CA GLY A 416 -14.13 -15.58 -11.28
C GLY A 416 -12.63 -15.40 -11.48
N THR A 417 -12.27 -14.40 -12.28
CA THR A 417 -10.89 -14.11 -12.65
C THR A 417 -10.63 -12.61 -12.71
N LEU A 418 -9.40 -12.21 -12.38
CA LEU A 418 -8.85 -10.88 -12.59
C LEU A 418 -7.64 -11.01 -13.50
N THR A 419 -7.64 -10.34 -14.65
CA THR A 419 -6.50 -10.32 -15.58
C THR A 419 -6.11 -8.87 -15.87
N LEU A 420 -4.82 -8.57 -15.83
CA LEU A 420 -4.27 -7.27 -16.20
C LEU A 420 -3.07 -7.48 -17.11
N LYS A 421 -3.07 -6.80 -18.24
CA LYS A 421 -1.94 -6.71 -19.16
C LYS A 421 -1.70 -5.28 -19.54
N LEU A 422 -0.44 -4.87 -19.61
CA LEU A 422 -0.03 -3.58 -20.12
C LEU A 422 1.45 -3.60 -20.48
N ASP A 423 1.83 -2.68 -21.37
CA ASP A 423 3.21 -2.39 -21.71
C ASP A 423 3.54 -0.94 -21.33
N ILE A 424 4.71 -0.72 -20.74
CA ILE A 424 5.20 0.60 -20.35
C ILE A 424 6.51 0.86 -21.08
N PHE A 425 6.64 2.04 -21.68
CA PHE A 425 7.86 2.44 -22.38
C PHE A 425 8.26 3.86 -22.00
N LYS A 426 9.50 4.04 -21.56
CA LYS A 426 10.12 5.35 -21.35
C LYS A 426 10.23 6.09 -22.69
N HIS A 427 9.98 7.40 -22.67
CA HIS A 427 10.36 8.27 -23.78
C HIS A 427 11.22 9.48 -23.35
N ASP A 428 11.10 9.97 -22.12
CA ASP A 428 12.00 11.00 -21.56
C ASP A 428 12.53 10.63 -20.17
N LEU A 429 13.74 11.09 -19.87
CA LEU A 429 14.38 10.91 -18.56
C LEU A 429 15.25 12.13 -18.26
N ASN A 430 14.93 12.81 -17.17
CA ASN A 430 15.74 13.88 -16.60
C ASN A 430 16.34 13.39 -15.29
N ARG A 431 17.64 13.63 -15.13
CA ARG A 431 18.39 13.26 -13.94
C ARG A 431 18.64 14.48 -13.05
N GLY A 432 18.29 14.34 -11.79
CA GLY A 432 18.63 15.25 -10.71
C GLY A 432 20.12 15.26 -10.41
N THR A 433 20.54 16.19 -9.53
CA THR A 433 21.98 16.38 -9.23
C THR A 433 22.39 15.83 -7.87
N LYS A 434 21.50 15.90 -6.87
CA LYS A 434 21.77 15.52 -5.48
C LYS A 434 21.01 14.25 -5.11
N LEU A 435 21.70 13.28 -4.51
CA LEU A 435 21.10 12.07 -3.96
C LEU A 435 20.06 12.40 -2.87
N LEU A 436 19.09 11.52 -2.69
CA LEU A 436 18.12 11.65 -1.61
C LEU A 436 18.82 11.52 -0.25
N ASP A 437 18.47 12.37 0.72
CA ASP A 437 19.09 12.39 2.05
C ASP A 437 18.52 11.30 2.99
N MET A 438 18.03 10.19 2.46
CA MET A 438 17.31 9.17 3.23
C MET A 438 18.18 8.59 4.36
N GLY A 439 17.60 8.50 5.56
CA GLY A 439 18.26 8.05 6.79
C GLY A 439 19.07 9.12 7.52
N VAL A 440 18.97 10.39 7.11
CA VAL A 440 19.65 11.52 7.77
C VAL A 440 18.69 12.21 8.74
N GLY A 441 19.17 12.49 9.96
CA GLY A 441 18.41 13.27 10.94
C GLY A 441 18.44 14.78 10.64
N TYR A 442 17.45 15.52 11.10
CA TYR A 442 17.30 16.96 10.88
C TYR A 442 16.75 17.68 12.13
N ASP A 443 16.94 18.99 12.19
CA ASP A 443 16.70 19.77 13.42
C ASP A 443 15.23 20.07 13.65
N SER A 444 14.45 20.23 12.57
CA SER A 444 13.02 20.49 12.65
C SER A 444 12.18 19.24 12.94
N LEU A 445 12.80 18.08 13.17
CA LEU A 445 12.12 16.83 13.49
C LEU A 445 11.15 17.03 14.67
N PRO A 446 9.84 16.80 14.47
CA PRO A 446 8.87 16.99 15.54
C PRO A 446 9.21 16.14 16.77
N SER A 447 9.17 16.76 17.95
CA SER A 447 9.49 16.07 19.20
C SER A 447 8.50 14.94 19.47
N ALA A 448 9.01 13.71 19.55
CA ALA A 448 8.23 12.52 19.86
C ALA A 448 7.40 12.73 21.14
N GLY A 449 6.08 12.63 21.00
CA GLY A 449 5.14 12.66 22.10
C GLY A 449 4.62 14.04 22.54
N HIS A 450 5.09 15.15 21.94
CA HIS A 450 4.59 16.48 22.31
C HIS A 450 3.14 16.72 21.86
N HIS A 451 2.74 16.05 20.78
CA HIS A 451 1.41 16.22 20.16
C HIS A 451 0.57 14.95 20.24
N THR A 452 1.12 13.84 20.75
CA THR A 452 0.31 12.70 21.14
C THR A 452 -0.44 13.04 22.43
N PRO A 453 -1.73 12.67 22.55
CA PRO A 453 -2.48 12.81 23.78
C PRO A 453 -1.75 12.16 24.96
N THR A 454 -1.60 12.91 26.04
CA THR A 454 -1.11 12.35 27.30
C THR A 454 -2.20 11.48 27.93
N SER A 455 -1.82 10.53 28.80
CA SER A 455 -2.79 9.70 29.53
C SER A 455 -3.75 10.51 30.42
N LYS A 456 -3.46 11.79 30.69
CA LYS A 456 -4.36 12.71 31.43
C LYS A 456 -5.43 13.35 30.53
N GLN A 457 -5.16 13.41 29.23
CA GLN A 457 -6.06 13.95 28.21
C GLN A 457 -7.03 12.87 27.71
N LEU A 458 -6.57 11.62 27.67
CA LEU A 458 -7.42 10.47 27.34
C LEU A 458 -8.37 10.17 28.50
N GLN A 459 -9.66 10.08 28.18
CA GLN A 459 -10.72 9.80 29.13
C GLN A 459 -11.10 8.33 29.02
N ASP A 460 -11.08 7.64 30.14
CA ASP A 460 -11.52 6.25 30.26
C ASP A 460 -13.03 6.20 30.45
N TRP A 461 -13.76 6.48 29.37
CA TRP A 461 -15.21 6.61 29.40
C TRP A 461 -15.92 5.26 29.23
N GLY A 462 -15.26 4.27 28.62
CA GLY A 462 -15.85 2.97 28.28
C GLY A 462 -16.42 2.22 29.48
N ASP A 463 -15.77 2.36 30.65
CA ASP A 463 -16.15 1.68 31.88
C ASP A 463 -17.54 2.07 32.39
N ASN A 464 -17.89 3.36 32.37
CA ASN A 464 -19.05 3.86 33.12
C ASN A 464 -19.93 4.86 32.36
N GLU A 465 -19.43 5.45 31.28
CA GLU A 465 -20.17 6.47 30.54
C GLU A 465 -21.03 5.84 29.43
N LEU A 466 -22.07 6.57 29.02
CA LEU A 466 -22.97 6.13 27.96
C LEU A 466 -22.42 6.41 26.56
N HIS A 467 -21.51 7.36 26.41
CA HIS A 467 -21.00 7.79 25.12
C HIS A 467 -19.63 8.45 25.26
N LEU A 468 -18.92 8.59 24.14
CA LEU A 468 -17.72 9.41 24.06
C LEU A 468 -18.05 10.84 24.54
N PRO A 469 -17.32 11.40 25.53
CA PRO A 469 -17.54 12.77 25.98
C PRO A 469 -17.38 13.74 24.81
N ASP A 470 -18.36 14.60 24.62
CA ASP A 470 -18.41 15.54 23.52
C ASP A 470 -17.86 16.89 23.97
N GLN A 471 -18.52 17.53 24.94
CA GLN A 471 -18.09 18.80 25.55
C GLN A 471 -17.87 19.95 24.54
N SER A 472 -18.34 19.82 23.30
CA SER A 472 -18.14 20.80 22.23
C SER A 472 -18.75 22.16 22.57
N SER A 473 -18.02 23.21 22.20
CA SER A 473 -18.52 24.59 22.18
C SER A 473 -18.93 25.07 20.78
N LEU A 474 -18.67 24.27 19.73
CA LEU A 474 -19.01 24.58 18.34
C LEU A 474 -20.47 24.27 18.00
N ARG A 475 -21.19 23.58 18.89
CA ARG A 475 -22.62 23.26 18.73
C ARG A 475 -23.42 23.60 20.00
N GLN A 476 -24.66 24.03 19.79
CA GLN A 476 -25.57 24.39 20.87
C GLN A 476 -26.06 23.18 21.68
N TYR A 477 -26.24 22.02 21.01
CA TYR A 477 -26.76 20.79 21.61
C TYR A 477 -25.79 19.63 21.36
N PRO A 478 -24.76 19.46 22.21
CA PRO A 478 -23.82 18.35 22.12
C PRO A 478 -24.47 17.02 22.51
N LEU A 479 -23.74 15.92 22.30
CA LEU A 479 -24.21 14.55 22.50
C LEU A 479 -24.73 14.29 23.91
N GLU A 480 -24.17 14.92 24.95
CA GLU A 480 -24.67 14.82 26.32
C GLU A 480 -26.14 15.28 26.43
N VAL A 481 -26.48 16.35 25.70
CA VAL A 481 -27.85 16.90 25.68
C VAL A 481 -28.78 15.93 24.95
N ALA A 482 -28.31 15.32 23.87
CA ALA A 482 -29.05 14.34 23.10
C ALA A 482 -29.30 13.04 23.89
N ALA A 483 -28.27 12.52 24.56
CA ALA A 483 -28.40 11.37 25.45
C ALA A 483 -29.36 11.66 26.61
N SER A 484 -29.29 12.86 27.19
CA SER A 484 -30.21 13.32 28.25
C SER A 484 -31.66 13.49 27.79
N CYS A 485 -31.92 13.57 26.48
CA CYS A 485 -33.27 13.60 25.93
C CYS A 485 -33.93 12.22 25.87
N ILE A 486 -33.16 11.12 25.83
CA ILE A 486 -33.66 9.75 25.63
C ILE A 486 -34.72 9.36 26.67
N PRO A 487 -34.57 9.64 27.99
CA PRO A 487 -35.58 9.34 29.00
C PRO A 487 -36.95 9.98 28.75
N PHE A 488 -37.02 11.09 28.01
CA PHE A 488 -38.26 11.81 27.71
C PHE A 488 -38.99 11.28 26.46
N LEU A 489 -38.38 10.34 25.72
CA LEU A 489 -38.96 9.76 24.51
C LEU A 489 -39.84 8.56 24.89
N SER A 490 -41.15 8.75 24.91
CA SER A 490 -42.14 7.71 25.27
C SER A 490 -42.03 6.44 24.40
N GLU A 491 -41.74 6.64 23.12
CA GLU A 491 -41.68 5.61 22.08
C GLU A 491 -40.34 4.86 22.06
N ALA A 492 -39.27 5.42 22.62
CA ALA A 492 -37.92 4.84 22.59
C ALA A 492 -37.66 3.88 23.77
N VAL A 493 -38.61 3.00 24.06
CA VAL A 493 -38.56 2.11 25.25
C VAL A 493 -37.32 1.22 25.26
N ALA A 494 -36.97 0.63 24.11
CA ALA A 494 -35.81 -0.24 23.98
C ALA A 494 -34.49 0.52 24.21
N ALA A 495 -34.35 1.72 23.64
CA ALA A 495 -33.16 2.56 23.83
C ALA A 495 -32.99 2.98 25.30
N ARG A 496 -34.09 3.39 25.96
CA ARG A 496 -34.09 3.74 27.39
C ARG A 496 -33.65 2.56 28.25
N ALA A 497 -34.31 1.42 28.09
CA ALA A 497 -33.98 0.22 28.85
C ALA A 497 -32.53 -0.23 28.61
N ALA A 498 -32.07 -0.15 27.37
CA ALA A 498 -30.72 -0.57 27.02
C ALA A 498 -29.64 0.30 27.66
N LEU A 499 -29.78 1.62 27.58
CA LEU A 499 -28.81 2.57 28.13
C LEU A 499 -28.89 2.66 29.67
N ASP A 500 -30.02 2.29 30.27
CA ASP A 500 -30.16 2.19 31.72
C ASP A 500 -29.50 0.91 32.30
N ASP A 501 -29.21 -0.10 31.45
CA ASP A 501 -28.75 -1.44 31.86
C ASP A 501 -27.47 -1.85 31.12
N ASP A 502 -26.33 -1.26 31.48
CA ASP A 502 -25.00 -1.57 30.93
C ASP A 502 -24.79 -1.24 29.43
N GLY A 503 -25.79 -0.71 28.73
CA GLY A 503 -25.66 -0.32 27.32
C GLY A 503 -24.96 1.02 27.09
N TYR A 504 -24.37 1.19 25.92
CA TYR A 504 -23.69 2.43 25.49
C TYR A 504 -24.00 2.79 24.04
N ILE A 505 -23.73 4.04 23.70
CA ILE A 505 -23.89 4.64 22.38
C ILE A 505 -22.61 4.42 21.59
N TRP A 506 -22.64 3.44 20.69
CA TRP A 506 -21.50 3.09 19.85
C TRP A 506 -21.43 3.91 18.55
N ARG A 507 -22.54 4.56 18.15
CA ARG A 507 -22.56 5.52 17.03
C ARG A 507 -23.52 6.65 17.37
N ALA A 508 -23.10 7.89 17.13
CA ALA A 508 -24.03 9.01 17.05
C ALA A 508 -23.65 9.90 15.88
N ILE A 509 -24.64 10.42 15.16
CA ILE A 509 -24.44 11.37 14.05
C ILE A 509 -25.41 12.53 14.24
N ASP A 510 -24.87 13.74 14.22
CA ASP A 510 -25.67 14.96 14.28
C ASP A 510 -26.12 15.43 12.88
N ASN A 511 -27.17 16.25 12.87
CA ASN A 511 -27.54 17.00 11.70
C ASN A 511 -28.14 18.35 12.13
N ARG A 512 -27.51 19.43 11.64
CA ARG A 512 -27.85 20.82 11.96
C ARG A 512 -28.36 21.60 10.76
N SER A 513 -28.69 20.92 9.66
CA SER A 513 -29.19 21.56 8.43
C SER A 513 -30.59 22.15 8.58
N SER A 514 -31.25 21.96 9.72
CA SER A 514 -32.60 22.45 10.02
C SER A 514 -32.58 23.46 11.18
N THR A 515 -33.73 24.03 11.53
CA THR A 515 -33.84 24.91 12.71
C THR A 515 -33.69 24.18 14.05
N LYS A 516 -33.72 22.84 14.04
CA LYS A 516 -33.47 21.96 15.19
C LYS A 516 -32.20 21.14 14.95
N THR A 517 -31.56 20.71 16.03
CA THR A 517 -30.48 19.72 15.95
C THR A 517 -31.08 18.34 16.05
N THR A 518 -30.93 17.56 14.98
CA THR A 518 -31.34 16.16 14.95
C THR A 518 -30.14 15.28 15.30
N TRP A 519 -30.34 14.31 16.20
CA TRP A 519 -29.35 13.28 16.48
C TRP A 519 -29.90 11.91 16.07
N ASN A 520 -29.07 11.12 15.40
CA ASN A 520 -29.30 9.70 15.18
C ASN A 520 -28.32 8.92 16.07
N ILE A 521 -28.85 8.21 17.06
CA ILE A 521 -28.08 7.56 18.13
C ILE A 521 -28.29 6.06 18.01
N SER A 522 -27.22 5.32 17.76
CA SER A 522 -27.20 3.86 17.82
C SER A 522 -26.61 3.39 19.14
N TRP A 523 -27.26 2.39 19.72
CA TRP A 523 -26.93 1.83 21.03
C TRP A 523 -26.78 0.31 20.96
N VAL A 524 -26.07 -0.23 21.94
CA VAL A 524 -25.88 -1.67 22.17
C VAL A 524 -25.98 -1.96 23.66
N ASN A 525 -26.36 -3.18 24.03
CA ASN A 525 -26.46 -3.67 25.41
C ASN A 525 -25.80 -5.06 25.52
N SER A 526 -25.55 -5.53 26.75
CA SER A 526 -25.06 -6.88 27.06
C SER A 526 -26.02 -8.00 26.62
N ASP A 527 -27.33 -7.73 26.62
CA ASP A 527 -28.27 -8.52 25.82
C ASP A 527 -28.07 -8.17 24.33
N PRO A 528 -28.13 -9.14 23.38
CA PRO A 528 -27.82 -8.95 21.95
C PRO A 528 -28.76 -7.98 21.20
N ASN A 529 -29.55 -7.21 21.93
CA ASN A 529 -30.35 -6.10 21.47
C ASN A 529 -29.44 -4.92 21.12
N SER A 530 -29.57 -4.47 19.89
CA SER A 530 -29.02 -3.22 19.40
C SER A 530 -30.13 -2.47 18.67
N GLY A 531 -29.96 -1.16 18.55
CA GLY A 531 -30.92 -0.36 17.81
C GLY A 531 -30.43 1.03 17.56
N TRP A 532 -31.29 1.83 16.95
CA TRP A 532 -31.08 3.26 16.79
C TRP A 532 -32.34 4.02 17.18
N VAL A 533 -32.16 5.26 17.63
CA VAL A 533 -33.21 6.23 17.89
C VAL A 533 -32.83 7.56 17.27
N LYS A 534 -33.79 8.19 16.60
CA LYS A 534 -33.64 9.49 15.99
C LYS A 534 -34.54 10.49 16.70
N LEU A 535 -33.96 11.62 17.11
CA LEU A 535 -34.64 12.66 17.88
C LEU A 535 -34.23 14.06 17.44
N ASP A 536 -35.12 15.02 17.68
CA ASP A 536 -34.89 16.45 17.49
C ASP A 536 -34.78 17.15 18.84
N ILE A 537 -33.84 18.09 18.93
CA ILE A 537 -33.57 18.91 20.11
C ILE A 537 -33.77 20.38 19.77
N SER A 538 -34.51 21.06 20.63
CA SER A 538 -34.85 22.48 20.46
C SER A 538 -34.57 23.35 21.70
N GLY A 539 -34.05 22.76 22.77
CA GLY A 539 -33.77 23.42 24.04
C GLY A 539 -33.22 22.45 25.09
N SER A 540 -33.28 22.83 26.36
CA SER A 540 -32.84 21.98 27.47
C SER A 540 -33.67 20.69 27.58
N PRO A 541 -33.09 19.55 28.00
CA PRO A 541 -33.76 18.25 28.03
C PRO A 541 -35.08 18.28 28.81
N SER A 542 -36.18 17.97 28.12
CA SER A 542 -37.54 17.91 28.66
C SER A 542 -38.48 17.27 27.64
N SER A 543 -39.68 16.86 28.07
CA SER A 543 -40.71 16.35 27.17
C SER A 543 -41.19 17.37 26.12
N GLU A 544 -40.96 18.67 26.34
CA GLU A 544 -41.33 19.74 25.40
C GLU A 544 -40.26 19.96 24.33
N ASN A 545 -38.97 19.87 24.71
CA ASN A 545 -37.85 20.22 23.84
C ASN A 545 -37.23 19.02 23.09
N CYS A 546 -37.46 17.80 23.58
CA CYS A 546 -36.99 16.56 22.98
C CYS A 546 -38.14 15.92 22.18
N THR A 547 -38.02 15.87 20.85
CA THR A 547 -39.06 15.31 19.97
C THR A 547 -38.58 13.99 19.36
N TYR A 548 -39.37 12.93 19.51
CA TYR A 548 -39.12 11.64 18.86
C TYR A 548 -39.38 11.72 17.35
N ILE A 549 -38.49 11.11 16.53
CA ILE A 549 -38.65 11.02 15.07
C ILE A 549 -38.82 9.56 14.62
N GLY A 550 -37.99 8.65 15.12
CA GLY A 550 -37.96 7.27 14.64
C GLY A 550 -37.07 6.37 15.50
N HIS A 551 -37.25 5.05 15.38
CA HIS A 551 -36.33 4.04 15.90
C HIS A 551 -36.35 2.80 15.03
N GLY A 552 -35.35 1.93 15.21
CA GLY A 552 -35.27 0.63 14.56
C GLY A 552 -34.24 -0.27 15.23
N SER A 553 -34.20 -1.54 14.82
CA SER A 553 -33.14 -2.49 15.17
C SER A 553 -32.02 -2.44 14.13
N HIS A 554 -30.80 -2.87 14.51
CA HIS A 554 -29.79 -3.21 13.51
C HIS A 554 -29.89 -4.70 13.14
N ASN A 555 -29.53 -5.02 11.89
CA ASN A 555 -29.35 -6.40 11.43
C ASN A 555 -27.89 -6.87 11.62
N ASN A 556 -26.94 -5.92 11.61
CA ASN A 556 -25.52 -6.11 11.88
C ASN A 556 -25.14 -5.24 13.10
N ASN A 557 -24.54 -5.84 14.13
CA ASN A 557 -24.41 -5.25 15.45
C ASN A 557 -22.97 -4.82 15.75
N GLY A 558 -22.80 -3.67 16.39
CA GLY A 558 -21.62 -3.46 17.24
C GLY A 558 -21.68 -4.48 18.39
N ALA A 559 -20.56 -5.13 18.70
CA ALA A 559 -20.52 -6.06 19.83
C ALA A 559 -20.43 -5.28 21.15
N HIS A 560 -21.29 -5.61 22.10
CA HIS A 560 -21.18 -5.06 23.44
C HIS A 560 -19.95 -5.64 24.13
N ASN A 561 -18.97 -4.78 24.40
CA ASN A 561 -17.86 -5.10 25.29
C ASN A 561 -17.21 -3.79 25.79
N ARG A 562 -17.61 -3.34 26.98
CA ARG A 562 -17.07 -2.11 27.56
C ARG A 562 -15.57 -2.17 27.86
N ASN A 563 -15.08 -3.34 28.26
CA ASN A 563 -13.67 -3.54 28.63
C ASN A 563 -12.71 -3.42 27.44
N GLU A 564 -13.24 -3.50 26.21
CA GLU A 564 -12.47 -3.35 24.98
C GLU A 564 -12.55 -1.93 24.41
N ILE A 565 -13.28 -1.00 25.05
CA ILE A 565 -13.34 0.40 24.61
C ILE A 565 -12.07 1.12 25.10
N PRO A 566 -11.22 1.64 24.20
CA PRO A 566 -10.00 2.32 24.60
C PRO A 566 -10.28 3.72 25.18
N PRO A 567 -9.43 4.23 26.08
CA PRO A 567 -9.42 5.63 26.47
C PRO A 567 -9.27 6.55 25.25
N ALA A 568 -10.03 7.64 25.20
CA ALA A 568 -10.12 8.50 24.03
C ALA A 568 -10.17 9.99 24.41
N LEU A 569 -9.75 10.85 23.48
CA LEU A 569 -9.99 12.29 23.53
C LEU A 569 -11.50 12.58 23.49
N ASN A 570 -11.93 13.62 24.19
CA ASN A 570 -13.29 14.14 23.99
C ASN A 570 -13.41 14.82 22.61
N ILE A 571 -14.65 15.00 22.15
CA ILE A 571 -14.89 15.58 20.81
C ILE A 571 -14.38 17.02 20.73
N SER A 572 -14.56 17.84 21.76
CA SER A 572 -14.08 19.23 21.77
C SER A 572 -12.56 19.35 21.54
N MET A 573 -11.75 18.45 22.11
CA MET A 573 -10.30 18.47 21.93
C MET A 573 -9.90 18.11 20.50
N MET A 574 -10.60 17.16 19.89
CA MET A 574 -10.41 16.83 18.47
C MET A 574 -10.88 17.98 17.56
N GLU A 575 -11.97 18.66 17.91
CA GLU A 575 -12.44 19.85 17.20
C GLU A 575 -11.44 21.01 17.27
N ASP A 576 -10.85 21.26 18.43
CA ASP A 576 -9.81 22.28 18.61
C ASP A 576 -8.60 21.99 17.70
N ASP A 577 -8.21 20.73 17.57
CA ASP A 577 -7.14 20.29 16.67
C ASP A 577 -7.52 20.48 15.19
N LEU A 578 -8.71 20.04 14.78
CA LEU A 578 -9.16 20.09 13.39
C LEU A 578 -9.47 21.51 12.89
N THR A 579 -9.75 22.45 13.80
CA THR A 579 -9.99 23.87 13.47
C THR A 579 -8.70 24.68 13.33
N ASP A 580 -7.56 24.15 13.75
CA ASP A 580 -6.26 24.81 13.62
C ASP A 580 -5.80 24.83 12.15
N ARG A 581 -5.86 26.01 11.54
CA ARG A 581 -5.44 26.24 10.15
C ARG A 581 -3.94 26.11 9.91
N ALA A 582 -3.10 26.22 10.93
CA ALA A 582 -1.67 25.96 10.79
C ALA A 582 -1.40 24.46 10.64
N ARG A 583 -2.25 23.63 11.25
CA ARG A 583 -2.15 22.15 11.21
C ARG A 583 -2.88 21.57 10.00
N PHE A 584 -4.13 21.96 9.79
CA PHE A 584 -5.01 21.40 8.77
C PHE A 584 -5.68 22.50 7.93
N PRO A 585 -4.91 23.23 7.09
CA PRO A 585 -5.44 24.36 6.32
C PRO A 585 -6.60 23.97 5.39
N VAL A 586 -6.57 22.76 4.81
CA VAL A 586 -7.57 22.27 3.86
C VAL A 586 -8.96 22.04 4.48
N LEU A 587 -9.05 21.89 5.80
CA LEU A 587 -10.32 21.64 6.50
C LEU A 587 -11.11 22.94 6.75
N SER A 588 -10.51 24.10 6.49
CA SER A 588 -11.12 25.41 6.66
C SER A 588 -11.30 26.12 5.33
N GLY A 589 -12.42 26.82 5.14
CA GLY A 589 -12.73 27.59 3.93
C GLY A 589 -14.13 27.30 3.39
N SER A 590 -14.42 27.79 2.17
CA SER A 590 -15.67 27.52 1.47
C SER A 590 -15.91 26.03 1.24
N ASP A 591 -14.84 25.29 1.00
CA ASP A 591 -14.86 23.88 0.59
C ASP A 591 -14.47 22.92 1.72
N GLY A 592 -14.21 23.45 2.92
CA GLY A 592 -13.85 22.68 4.12
C GLY A 592 -15.03 22.35 5.03
N PHE A 593 -14.75 21.78 6.20
CA PHE A 593 -15.74 21.54 7.26
C PHE A 593 -16.01 22.79 8.11
N PHE A 594 -15.01 23.66 8.21
CA PHE A 594 -15.02 24.85 9.05
C PHE A 594 -14.97 26.13 8.21
N THR A 595 -15.68 27.15 8.67
CA THR A 595 -15.59 28.52 8.18
C THR A 595 -14.22 29.12 8.49
N SER A 596 -13.91 30.26 7.85
CA SER A 596 -12.70 31.06 8.14
C SER A 596 -12.69 31.70 9.54
N THR A 597 -13.66 31.41 10.40
CA THR A 597 -13.66 31.79 11.82
C THR A 597 -13.61 30.59 12.76
N GLY A 598 -13.43 29.36 12.23
CA GLY A 598 -13.36 28.13 13.02
C GLY A 598 -14.72 27.56 13.44
N GLN A 599 -15.82 28.14 12.98
CA GLN A 599 -17.17 27.58 13.19
C GLN A 599 -17.49 26.54 12.13
N TYR A 600 -18.33 25.55 12.43
CA TYR A 600 -18.81 24.61 11.43
C TYR A 600 -19.54 25.30 10.27
N GLN A 601 -19.40 24.74 9.08
CA GLN A 601 -20.33 25.01 7.99
C GLN A 601 -21.71 24.43 8.34
N PRO A 602 -22.83 25.05 7.93
CA PRO A 602 -24.17 24.61 8.30
C PRO A 602 -24.49 23.17 7.87
N GLU A 603 -23.87 22.72 6.77
CA GLU A 603 -24.06 21.37 6.24
C GLU A 603 -23.13 20.33 6.89
N THR A 604 -22.15 20.76 7.69
CA THR A 604 -21.21 19.83 8.33
C THR A 604 -21.92 19.04 9.42
N ARG A 605 -21.80 17.73 9.33
CA ARG A 605 -22.22 16.76 10.32
C ARG A 605 -21.01 16.18 11.02
N ILE A 606 -21.19 15.86 12.29
CA ILE A 606 -20.20 15.16 13.10
C ILE A 606 -20.80 13.86 13.60
N GLY A 607 -19.96 12.83 13.64
CA GLY A 607 -20.27 11.60 14.32
C GLY A 607 -19.08 11.04 15.07
N HIS A 608 -19.38 10.16 16.00
CA HIS A 608 -18.39 9.27 16.61
C HIS A 608 -18.77 7.83 16.33
N LEU A 609 -17.77 6.96 16.26
CA LEU A 609 -17.95 5.52 16.07
C LEU A 609 -17.03 4.78 17.04
N VAL A 610 -17.60 3.78 17.71
CA VAL A 610 -16.93 2.90 18.65
C VAL A 610 -17.12 1.49 18.16
N VAL A 611 -16.02 0.78 17.99
CA VAL A 611 -16.02 -0.60 17.54
C VAL A 611 -15.17 -1.42 18.49
N THR A 612 -15.62 -2.63 18.77
CA THR A 612 -14.91 -3.64 19.57
C THR A 612 -14.51 -4.83 18.68
N PRO A 613 -13.41 -5.54 18.97
CA PRO A 613 -12.87 -6.64 18.15
C PRO A 613 -13.83 -7.79 17.82
N ASN A 614 -14.96 -7.90 18.51
CA ASN A 614 -15.92 -9.00 18.35
C ASN A 614 -17.21 -8.61 17.58
N GLY A 615 -17.28 -7.40 17.02
CA GLY A 615 -18.44 -6.92 16.26
C GLY A 615 -18.33 -7.11 14.74
N ASP A 616 -19.41 -6.83 14.02
CA ASP A 616 -19.46 -6.92 12.55
C ASP A 616 -18.56 -5.89 11.83
N TYR A 617 -18.03 -4.93 12.58
CA TYR A 617 -17.06 -3.93 12.11
C TYR A 617 -15.60 -4.27 12.51
N SER A 618 -15.35 -5.47 13.05
CA SER A 618 -14.00 -5.93 13.43
C SER A 618 -13.04 -6.00 12.24
N ASP A 619 -13.52 -6.38 11.05
CA ASP A 619 -12.74 -6.34 9.80
C ASP A 619 -12.30 -4.93 9.42
N TRP A 620 -13.07 -3.90 9.81
CA TRP A 620 -12.66 -2.52 9.67
C TRP A 620 -11.54 -2.21 10.68
N ILE A 621 -11.69 -2.51 11.98
CA ILE A 621 -10.63 -2.30 13.01
C ILE A 621 -9.31 -2.95 12.60
N ASN A 622 -9.33 -4.21 12.16
CA ASN A 622 -8.14 -4.98 11.82
C ASN A 622 -7.32 -4.34 10.68
N ARG A 623 -7.91 -3.43 9.90
CA ARG A 623 -7.24 -2.63 8.87
C ARG A 623 -6.56 -1.36 9.42
N PHE A 624 -6.90 -0.90 10.62
CA PHE A 624 -6.36 0.33 11.23
C PHE A 624 -5.50 0.08 12.48
N LYS A 625 -5.77 -0.99 13.23
CA LYS A 625 -5.05 -1.32 14.47
C LYS A 625 -4.81 -2.82 14.58
N THR A 626 -3.60 -3.16 15.00
CA THR A 626 -3.23 -4.52 15.42
C THR A 626 -3.32 -4.58 16.94
N GLY A 627 -4.27 -5.33 17.48
CA GLY A 627 -4.41 -5.56 18.93
C GLY A 627 -5.80 -6.00 19.37
N ASP A 628 -5.91 -6.43 20.63
CA ASP A 628 -7.13 -6.96 21.24
C ASP A 628 -8.07 -5.86 21.79
N THR A 629 -7.79 -4.59 21.48
CA THR A 629 -8.57 -3.43 21.94
C THR A 629 -9.35 -2.82 20.78
N GLY A 630 -10.56 -2.33 21.08
CA GLY A 630 -11.41 -1.64 20.12
C GLY A 630 -10.82 -0.33 19.59
N ALA A 631 -11.60 0.36 18.75
CA ALA A 631 -11.28 1.66 18.19
C ALA A 631 -12.39 2.66 18.49
N THR A 632 -12.00 3.88 18.85
CA THR A 632 -12.90 5.03 18.96
C THR A 632 -12.46 6.06 17.94
N THR A 633 -13.37 6.47 17.05
CA THR A 633 -13.09 7.45 16.00
C THR A 633 -14.09 8.59 16.01
N LEU A 634 -13.65 9.72 15.46
CA LEU A 634 -14.47 10.84 15.08
C LEU A 634 -14.53 10.92 13.56
N ASP A 635 -15.71 11.15 13.00
CA ASP A 635 -15.88 11.42 11.57
C ASP A 635 -16.67 12.69 11.33
N LEU A 636 -16.26 13.41 10.29
CA LEU A 636 -16.97 14.58 9.80
C LEU A 636 -17.44 14.30 8.37
N SER A 637 -18.64 14.77 8.04
CA SER A 637 -19.15 14.71 6.67
C SER A 637 -19.84 16.01 6.30
N ARG A 638 -19.72 16.44 5.04
CA ARG A 638 -20.38 17.64 4.54
C ARG A 638 -20.79 17.44 3.09
N ASN A 639 -22.06 17.71 2.80
CA ASN A 639 -22.60 17.66 1.44
C ASN A 639 -23.15 19.04 1.05
N TRP A 640 -22.72 19.58 -0.09
CA TRP A 640 -23.20 20.87 -0.58
C TRP A 640 -23.13 20.95 -2.11
N ASN A 641 -23.90 21.88 -2.69
CA ASN A 641 -23.84 22.16 -4.12
C ASN A 641 -23.12 23.49 -4.36
N SER A 642 -22.16 23.52 -5.29
CA SER A 642 -21.46 24.74 -5.71
C SER A 642 -21.05 24.64 -7.18
N ASP A 643 -21.22 25.72 -7.94
CA ASP A 643 -20.81 25.81 -9.35
C ASP A 643 -21.29 24.67 -10.28
N GLY A 644 -22.45 24.11 -9.96
CA GLY A 644 -23.07 22.99 -10.68
C GLY A 644 -22.53 21.61 -10.30
N TRP A 645 -21.62 21.52 -9.32
CA TRP A 645 -21.14 20.28 -8.73
C TRP A 645 -21.92 19.93 -7.47
N SER A 646 -22.18 18.64 -7.28
CA SER A 646 -22.55 18.04 -6.00
C SER A 646 -21.27 17.59 -5.30
N ASN A 647 -20.99 18.13 -4.13
CA ASN A 647 -19.77 17.88 -3.38
C ASN A 647 -20.07 17.06 -2.12
N THR A 648 -19.19 16.11 -1.83
CA THR A 648 -19.18 15.29 -0.62
C THR A 648 -17.77 15.31 -0.04
N LEU A 649 -17.60 15.87 1.15
CA LEU A 649 -16.34 15.85 1.89
C LEU A 649 -16.50 14.96 3.12
N THR A 650 -15.59 14.01 3.33
CA THR A 650 -15.54 13.15 4.52
C THR A 650 -14.15 13.16 5.16
N LEU A 651 -14.08 12.97 6.47
CA LEU A 651 -12.84 12.85 7.24
C LEU A 651 -13.03 11.84 8.37
N ALA A 652 -11.97 11.13 8.71
CA ALA A 652 -11.89 10.29 9.89
C ALA A 652 -10.65 10.65 10.74
N MET A 653 -10.80 10.53 12.05
CA MET A 653 -9.76 10.79 13.05
C MET A 653 -9.82 9.73 14.14
N ASP A 654 -8.68 9.20 14.57
CA ASP A 654 -8.60 8.27 15.70
C ASP A 654 -8.60 9.06 17.01
N ALA A 655 -9.64 8.87 17.82
CA ALA A 655 -9.80 9.61 19.07
C ALA A 655 -8.81 9.18 20.16
N THR A 656 -8.22 7.99 20.05
CA THR A 656 -7.26 7.48 21.04
C THR A 656 -5.85 8.06 20.85
N SER A 657 -5.50 8.39 19.60
CA SER A 657 -4.18 8.90 19.23
C SER A 657 -4.21 10.38 18.84
N GLY A 658 -5.38 10.94 18.56
CA GLY A 658 -5.53 12.29 18.04
C GLY A 658 -5.04 12.46 16.60
N GLN A 659 -4.82 11.36 15.87
CA GLN A 659 -4.32 11.38 14.51
C GLN A 659 -5.47 11.46 13.50
N VAL A 660 -5.35 12.35 12.52
CA VAL A 660 -6.23 12.34 11.35
C VAL A 660 -5.84 11.14 10.50
N ILE A 661 -6.84 10.31 10.18
CA ILE A 661 -6.65 9.15 9.32
C ILE A 661 -6.50 9.57 7.88
N GLY A 662 -7.40 10.45 7.46
CA GLY A 662 -7.48 10.96 6.11
C GLY A 662 -8.77 11.72 5.87
N TRP A 663 -8.87 12.30 4.68
CA TRP A 663 -10.07 12.97 4.20
C TRP A 663 -10.25 12.72 2.71
N ASN A 664 -11.49 12.79 2.25
CA ASN A 664 -11.87 12.55 0.86
C ASN A 664 -12.90 13.58 0.41
N LEU A 665 -12.56 14.36 -0.61
CA LEU A 665 -13.46 15.22 -1.36
C LEU A 665 -13.84 14.50 -2.66
N TYR A 666 -15.12 14.24 -2.83
CA TYR A 666 -15.72 13.71 -4.04
C TYR A 666 -16.68 14.73 -4.64
N GLN A 667 -16.62 14.91 -5.95
CA GLN A 667 -17.47 15.85 -6.69
C GLN A 667 -18.03 15.15 -7.93
N SER A 668 -19.33 15.34 -8.17
CA SER A 668 -20.01 14.84 -9.38
C SER A 668 -20.83 15.94 -10.06
N LYS A 669 -20.90 15.88 -11.39
CA LYS A 669 -21.59 16.86 -12.23
C LYS A 669 -22.22 16.26 -13.48
#